data_AF-A0A0A9Y8X2-F1
#
_entry.id   AF-A0A0A9Y8X2-F1
#
_cell.length_a   1.000
_cell.length_b   1.000
_cell.length_c   1.000
_cell.angle_alpha   90.00
_cell.angle_beta   90.00
_cell.angle_gamma   90.00
#
_symmetry.space_group_name_H-M   'P 1'
#
loop_
_entity.id
_entity.type
_entity.pdbx_description
1 polymer ?
#
loop_
_entity_poly.entity_id
_entity_poly.type
_entity_poly.pdbx_seq_one_letter_code
_entity_poly.pdbx_strand_id
1 'polypeptide(L)'
;MAKTVLFLSIATIVFAAWQENHRPKMFVQLGAEDVERFGGNNTNTDYFRLVMKDDNYILVGARNLVYNISIVDLSEAQKLQWYSPEDAVKMCVVKGKDEENCQNYIRIIAKTEQGNLVVCGTNSFKPVCREYSVAAGSYNFIKEKPGQAVCPYDPLHNSTAVYVDGDLYTGTVADFSGMDPIIYREPLQTEQYDSMSLNAPNFVNSMTQGDFVYFFFRETAVEYINCGKAVFSRVARVCKYDRGGPHRFRNRWTSFLKSRLNCSVQGDFPFYFNEIQSTTELVEGTYGSVTTHLLYAVFTTPVNSIGGSAVCAFALQDITDTFEGNFKEQSELNSNWLPVQSVKVPDPRPGQCVNDSRTLPDLTLNFIKTHALMDESVPSFFRQPILVRTSFHYRFTQIAVDAQIKTPGGKSYDVLFIGTDNGKVLKTVNAESADSIQRVTPVVIEEIQVFPPNVSVRNIQIVRTDSLSEGRLIVVSDLEVLSLKLHRCDKVNSGCSECVALQDPYCAWDRLSGKCKSVGAPRWSDDKIFYQNIQHGVHTSCPSTGKMQGKDASSVSGLSSNVPKVDIDTSKDIGDGTVINIVQEDDNHYIGPEVSAADSSALHYTVETMAMSVVAASLAALLVGFVSGYLCGRKCHKDDDDNLPYPDTEYEYFEQRQNVNMRMPAEPKLLPQEEVTYAEPVLVPPNKNMNSPKATLRKNENLFQFNDSYNPPYARPNRDHFGTLRSQRDTAKNDCAGMGYRDGFGTTRSVKKVYL
;
A
#
# COMPACT_ATOMS: atom_id res chain seq x y z
N MET A 1 26.50 -13.67 -61.31
CA MET A 1 25.64 -14.24 -60.24
C MET A 1 26.24 -13.78 -58.92
N ALA A 2 25.54 -13.08 -58.01
CA ALA A 2 24.26 -13.39 -57.33
C ALA A 2 24.47 -14.49 -56.26
N LYS A 3 24.10 -14.33 -54.97
CA LYS A 3 23.38 -13.28 -54.20
C LYS A 3 24.17 -12.97 -52.90
N THR A 4 24.13 -11.80 -52.27
CA THR A 4 23.00 -11.01 -51.73
C THR A 4 22.30 -11.67 -50.53
N VAL A 5 22.93 -11.58 -49.35
CA VAL A 5 22.28 -11.55 -48.03
C VAL A 5 22.89 -10.35 -47.30
N LEU A 6 22.43 -9.14 -47.62
CA LEU A 6 21.32 -8.48 -46.93
C LEU A 6 21.71 -8.08 -45.50
N PHE A 7 22.19 -6.84 -45.37
CA PHE A 7 22.16 -6.12 -44.10
C PHE A 7 20.69 -6.00 -43.65
N LEU A 8 20.23 -6.90 -42.77
CA LEU A 8 19.29 -6.44 -41.76
C LEU A 8 20.10 -5.66 -40.74
N SER A 9 20.07 -4.33 -40.88
CA SER A 9 20.06 -3.48 -39.71
C SER A 9 18.83 -3.86 -38.88
N ILE A 10 18.96 -4.89 -38.04
CA ILE A 10 18.12 -5.03 -36.87
C ILE A 10 18.48 -3.83 -36.01
N ALA A 11 17.76 -2.73 -36.23
CA ALA A 11 17.54 -1.77 -35.17
C ALA A 11 16.93 -2.59 -34.04
N THR A 12 17.77 -2.95 -33.06
CA THR A 12 17.30 -3.47 -31.79
C THR A 12 16.58 -2.32 -31.12
N ILE A 13 15.31 -2.14 -31.51
CA ILE A 13 14.32 -1.50 -30.68
C ILE A 13 14.28 -2.38 -29.45
N VAL A 14 15.10 -2.00 -28.46
CA VAL A 14 14.95 -2.48 -27.10
C VAL A 14 13.67 -1.83 -26.61
N PHE A 15 12.55 -2.42 -27.03
CA PHE A 15 11.34 -2.41 -26.23
C PHE A 15 11.76 -3.01 -24.89
N ALA A 16 12.15 -2.14 -23.95
CA ALA A 16 12.04 -2.48 -22.55
C ALA A 16 10.60 -3.01 -22.39
N ALA A 17 10.46 -4.27 -22.00
CA ALA A 17 9.17 -4.96 -21.92
C ALA A 17 8.34 -4.49 -20.70
N TRP A 18 8.54 -3.24 -20.31
CA TRP A 18 8.13 -2.54 -19.11
C TRP A 18 7.85 -1.10 -19.48
N GLN A 19 6.68 -0.61 -19.09
CA GLN A 19 6.18 0.73 -19.41
C GLN A 19 7.19 1.82 -19.00
N GLU A 20 7.50 2.74 -19.92
CA GLU A 20 8.38 3.88 -19.61
C GLU A 20 7.78 4.79 -18.52
N ASN A 21 8.65 5.27 -17.64
CA ASN A 21 8.29 6.18 -16.58
C ASN A 21 7.89 7.56 -17.13
N HIS A 22 6.62 7.94 -16.97
CA HIS A 22 6.13 9.27 -17.34
C HIS A 22 6.96 10.38 -16.68
N ARG A 23 7.57 11.25 -17.48
CA ARG A 23 8.39 12.36 -16.97
C ARG A 23 7.49 13.43 -16.33
N PRO A 24 7.87 14.02 -15.18
CA PRO A 24 7.13 15.15 -14.62
C PRO A 24 7.23 16.37 -15.53
N LYS A 25 6.23 17.25 -15.52
CA LYS A 25 6.29 18.54 -16.24
C LYS A 25 7.27 19.51 -15.59
N MET A 26 7.31 19.53 -14.26
CA MET A 26 8.22 20.34 -13.45
C MET A 26 8.96 19.48 -12.42
N PHE A 27 10.27 19.65 -12.34
CA PHE A 27 11.04 19.25 -11.15
C PHE A 27 11.10 20.44 -10.20
N VAL A 28 10.88 20.19 -8.90
CA VAL A 28 10.84 21.26 -7.88
C VAL A 28 11.80 20.93 -6.74
N GLN A 29 12.85 21.74 -6.60
CA GLN A 29 13.60 21.88 -5.35
C GLN A 29 12.93 22.96 -4.50
N LEU A 30 12.78 22.72 -3.20
CA LEU A 30 12.10 23.65 -2.31
C LEU A 30 13.07 24.67 -1.70
N GLY A 31 12.83 25.95 -1.97
CA GLY A 31 13.48 27.06 -1.28
C GLY A 31 12.89 27.29 0.12
N ALA A 32 13.60 28.05 0.95
CA ALA A 32 13.18 28.35 2.33
C ALA A 32 11.85 29.11 2.41
N GLU A 33 11.51 29.94 1.42
CA GLU A 33 10.30 30.77 1.41
C GLU A 33 9.03 30.05 0.90
N ASP A 34 9.16 28.83 0.37
CA ASP A 34 8.04 28.06 -0.20
C ASP A 34 7.42 27.04 0.78
N VAL A 35 7.90 26.99 2.04
CA VAL A 35 7.64 25.88 2.99
C VAL A 35 7.60 26.36 4.45
N GLU A 36 6.50 26.14 5.16
CA GLU A 36 6.50 26.21 6.64
C GLU A 36 7.06 24.90 7.22
N ARG A 37 7.84 24.97 8.32
CA ARG A 37 8.52 23.81 8.91
C ARG A 37 8.26 23.63 10.40
N PHE A 38 8.08 22.39 10.84
CA PHE A 38 8.03 22.01 12.25
C PHE A 38 8.91 20.79 12.52
N GLY A 39 10.02 20.99 13.23
CA GLY A 39 10.99 19.95 13.59
C GLY A 39 10.80 19.32 14.98
N GLY A 40 9.77 19.72 15.74
CA GLY A 40 9.54 19.20 17.09
C GLY A 40 10.65 19.51 18.09
N ASN A 41 11.14 18.49 18.79
CA ASN A 41 12.12 18.58 19.86
C ASN A 41 13.57 18.50 19.35
N ASN A 42 14.33 19.59 19.53
CA ASN A 42 15.75 19.69 19.14
C ASN A 42 16.71 18.64 19.77
N THR A 43 16.28 17.87 20.78
CA THR A 43 17.17 16.93 21.51
C THR A 43 17.10 15.47 21.04
N ASN A 44 16.00 15.05 20.43
CA ASN A 44 15.73 13.64 20.08
C ASN A 44 14.79 13.55 18.88
N THR A 45 14.87 12.46 18.14
CA THR A 45 13.95 12.13 17.04
C THR A 45 12.54 11.85 17.56
N ASP A 46 11.56 12.62 17.08
CA ASP A 46 10.17 12.56 17.54
C ASP A 46 9.29 11.52 16.79
N TYR A 47 9.73 10.97 15.65
CA TYR A 47 9.02 9.91 14.92
C TYR A 47 7.54 10.20 14.63
N PHE A 48 7.26 11.36 14.03
CA PHE A 48 5.90 11.74 13.66
C PHE A 48 5.24 10.72 12.74
N ARG A 49 4.00 10.33 13.05
CA ARG A 49 3.29 9.28 12.30
C ARG A 49 1.82 9.56 12.03
N LEU A 50 1.11 10.02 13.05
CA LEU A 50 -0.32 10.31 12.97
C LEU A 50 -0.53 11.78 12.67
N VAL A 51 -1.53 12.08 11.85
CA VAL A 51 -2.09 13.43 11.71
C VAL A 51 -3.60 13.32 11.85
N MET A 52 -4.19 14.16 12.69
CA MET A 52 -5.63 14.39 12.73
C MET A 52 -5.87 15.88 12.55
N LYS A 53 -6.76 16.26 11.62
CA LYS A 53 -7.25 17.64 11.51
C LYS A 53 -8.20 17.95 12.68
N ASP A 54 -7.98 19.09 13.31
CA ASP A 54 -8.82 19.66 14.36
C ASP A 54 -9.15 21.12 14.04
N ASP A 55 -10.18 21.34 13.22
CA ASP A 55 -10.58 22.62 12.63
C ASP A 55 -9.43 23.38 11.93
N ASN A 56 -8.80 24.33 12.64
CA ASN A 56 -7.66 25.14 12.16
C ASN A 56 -6.29 24.64 12.65
N TYR A 57 -6.27 23.53 13.38
CA TYR A 57 -5.07 22.88 13.93
C TYR A 57 -4.92 21.45 13.41
N ILE A 58 -3.74 20.87 13.59
CA ILE A 58 -3.47 19.44 13.40
C ILE A 58 -2.84 18.86 14.66
N LEU A 59 -3.41 17.74 15.12
CA LEU A 59 -2.83 16.91 16.18
C LEU A 59 -1.86 15.92 15.55
N VAL A 60 -0.57 16.02 15.91
CA VAL A 60 0.50 15.16 15.37
C VAL A 60 1.03 14.23 16.45
N GLY A 61 0.88 12.93 16.23
CA GLY A 61 1.32 11.87 17.15
C GLY A 61 2.80 11.52 16.97
N ALA A 62 3.55 11.53 18.08
CA ALA A 62 5.01 11.42 18.13
C ALA A 62 5.49 10.48 19.27
N ARG A 63 6.81 10.46 19.51
CA ARG A 63 7.49 9.80 20.63
C ARG A 63 7.28 10.60 21.92
N ASN A 64 6.65 9.98 22.91
CA ASN A 64 6.28 10.52 24.23
C ASN A 64 5.38 11.77 24.20
N LEU A 65 4.90 12.21 23.03
CA LEU A 65 4.29 13.52 22.80
C LEU A 65 3.11 13.43 21.82
N VAL A 66 2.12 14.31 22.01
CA VAL A 66 1.20 14.73 20.94
C VAL A 66 1.29 16.25 20.82
N TYR A 67 1.65 16.74 19.65
CA TYR A 67 1.70 18.16 19.36
C TYR A 67 0.37 18.66 18.80
N ASN A 68 -0.05 19.86 19.18
CA ASN A 68 -1.19 20.57 18.61
C ASN A 68 -0.65 21.79 17.86
N ILE A 69 -0.70 21.75 16.53
CA ILE A 69 0.04 22.63 15.65
C ILE A 69 -0.92 23.43 14.76
N SER A 70 -0.71 24.73 14.62
CA SER A 70 -1.51 25.59 13.73
C SER A 70 -1.30 25.24 12.25
N ILE A 71 -2.37 25.11 11.46
CA ILE A 71 -2.28 24.81 10.02
C ILE A 71 -1.70 26.00 9.21
N VAL A 72 -1.77 27.22 9.76
CA VAL A 72 -1.44 28.46 9.04
C VAL A 72 0.06 28.72 8.91
N ASP A 73 0.83 28.34 9.92
CA ASP A 73 2.24 28.72 10.13
C ASP A 73 3.07 27.59 10.78
N LEU A 74 2.46 26.42 11.04
CA LEU A 74 3.03 25.30 11.79
C LEU A 74 3.59 25.64 13.19
N SER A 75 3.06 26.68 13.85
CA SER A 75 3.43 26.98 15.23
C SER A 75 2.82 25.99 16.24
N GLU A 76 3.58 25.67 17.30
CA GLU A 76 3.06 24.86 18.41
C GLU A 76 2.07 25.69 19.24
N ALA A 77 0.78 25.34 19.21
CA ALA A 77 -0.24 25.95 20.04
C ALA A 77 -0.35 25.30 21.43
N GLN A 78 -0.07 24.00 21.52
CA GLN A 78 -0.04 23.18 22.73
C GLN A 78 0.74 21.88 22.50
N LYS A 79 1.15 21.20 23.59
CA LYS A 79 1.56 19.79 23.56
C LYS A 79 1.01 19.01 24.76
N LEU A 80 0.64 17.76 24.51
CA LEU A 80 0.38 16.75 25.52
C LEU A 80 1.66 15.94 25.74
N GLN A 81 2.15 15.89 26.98
CA GLN A 81 3.33 15.11 27.35
C GLN A 81 2.92 13.79 28.03
N TRP A 82 3.43 12.67 27.53
CA TRP A 82 3.16 11.34 28.07
C TRP A 82 4.34 10.40 27.83
N TYR A 83 5.31 10.47 28.74
CA TYR A 83 6.44 9.55 28.82
C TYR A 83 6.04 8.20 29.45
N SER A 84 6.75 7.13 29.10
CA SER A 84 6.64 5.83 29.77
C SER A 84 7.13 5.90 31.23
N PRO A 85 6.49 5.17 32.17
CA PRO A 85 7.03 4.94 33.51
C PRO A 85 8.38 4.22 33.50
N GLU A 86 9.28 4.56 34.44
CA GLU A 86 10.63 3.95 34.51
C GLU A 86 10.62 2.41 34.65
N ASP A 87 9.62 1.82 35.32
CA ASP A 87 9.48 0.37 35.42
C ASP A 87 9.20 -0.27 34.05
N ALA A 88 8.40 0.39 33.21
CA ALA A 88 8.08 -0.07 31.86
C ALA A 88 9.30 0.03 30.93
N VAL A 89 10.05 1.14 31.00
CA VAL A 89 11.31 1.31 30.25
C VAL A 89 12.33 0.23 30.64
N LYS A 90 12.59 0.06 31.95
CA LYS A 90 13.56 -0.95 32.44
C LYS A 90 13.13 -2.38 32.10
N MET A 91 11.84 -2.69 32.23
CA MET A 91 11.28 -3.99 31.83
C MET A 91 11.36 -4.24 30.32
N CYS A 92 11.25 -3.19 29.49
CA CYS A 92 11.40 -3.29 28.05
C CYS A 92 12.85 -3.63 27.64
N VAL A 93 13.85 -2.93 28.21
CA VAL A 93 15.27 -3.20 27.96
C VAL A 93 15.67 -4.60 28.46
N VAL A 94 15.18 -5.02 29.63
CA VAL A 94 15.39 -6.37 30.17
C VAL A 94 14.78 -7.48 29.28
N LYS A 95 13.80 -7.16 28.44
CA LYS A 95 13.26 -8.09 27.42
C LYS A 95 14.03 -8.10 26.10
N GLY A 96 15.15 -7.38 26.00
CA GLY A 96 16.01 -7.34 24.80
C GLY A 96 15.49 -6.42 23.69
N LYS A 97 14.88 -5.29 24.05
CA LYS A 97 14.53 -4.20 23.13
C LYS A 97 15.40 -2.96 23.40
N ASP A 98 15.68 -2.19 22.36
CA ASP A 98 16.62 -1.05 22.41
C ASP A 98 16.05 0.13 23.20
N GLU A 99 16.90 0.94 23.84
CA GLU A 99 16.48 2.08 24.68
C GLU A 99 15.67 3.14 23.90
N GLU A 100 15.94 3.29 22.60
CA GLU A 100 15.16 4.11 21.68
C GLU A 100 13.77 3.54 21.43
N ASN A 101 13.66 2.24 21.12
CA ASN A 101 12.37 1.57 20.93
C ASN A 101 11.56 1.47 22.24
N CYS A 102 12.22 1.45 23.40
CA CYS A 102 11.62 1.36 24.73
C CYS A 102 11.01 2.68 25.25
N GLN A 103 10.25 3.38 24.41
CA GLN A 103 9.62 4.69 24.69
C GLN A 103 8.09 4.61 24.43
N ASN A 104 7.34 5.68 24.73
CA ASN A 104 5.90 5.73 24.45
C ASN A 104 5.60 6.37 23.08
N TYR A 105 5.60 5.58 22.01
CA TYR A 105 5.22 6.06 20.68
C TYR A 105 3.71 6.11 20.56
N ILE A 106 3.14 7.27 20.23
CA ILE A 106 1.69 7.43 20.04
C ILE A 106 1.25 6.81 18.70
N ARG A 107 0.27 5.90 18.75
CA ARG A 107 -0.19 5.08 17.59
C ARG A 107 -1.69 5.15 17.32
N ILE A 108 -2.47 5.72 18.24
CA ILE A 108 -3.87 6.08 18.02
C ILE A 108 -4.12 7.46 18.61
N ILE A 109 -4.79 8.32 17.85
CA ILE A 109 -5.45 9.55 18.33
C ILE A 109 -6.87 9.50 17.73
N ALA A 110 -7.90 9.62 18.55
CA ALA A 110 -9.30 9.62 18.16
C ALA A 110 -10.10 10.63 18.99
N LYS A 111 -11.12 11.26 18.39
CA LYS A 111 -12.08 12.10 19.14
C LYS A 111 -13.34 11.31 19.43
N THR A 112 -13.89 11.47 20.65
CA THR A 112 -15.20 10.92 21.00
C THR A 112 -16.33 11.88 20.62
N GLU A 113 -17.56 11.37 20.56
CA GLU A 113 -18.78 12.17 20.39
C GLU A 113 -18.96 13.25 21.47
N GLN A 114 -18.29 13.09 22.62
CA GLN A 114 -18.29 14.04 23.73
C GLN A 114 -17.19 15.12 23.62
N GLY A 115 -16.38 15.10 22.56
CA GLY A 115 -15.24 16.00 22.37
C GLY A 115 -13.98 15.63 23.15
N ASN A 116 -13.97 14.51 23.87
CA ASN A 116 -12.77 14.01 24.54
C ASN A 116 -11.79 13.41 23.54
N LEU A 117 -10.49 13.45 23.85
CA LEU A 117 -9.42 12.88 23.04
C LEU A 117 -8.99 11.52 23.63
N VAL A 118 -9.19 10.45 22.87
CA VAL A 118 -8.62 9.12 23.14
C VAL A 118 -7.25 9.05 22.48
N VAL A 119 -6.22 8.76 23.26
CA VAL A 119 -4.83 8.63 22.81
C VAL A 119 -4.28 7.29 23.29
N CYS A 120 -3.70 6.49 22.39
CA CYS A 120 -3.00 5.25 22.75
C CYS A 120 -1.56 5.26 22.26
N GLY A 121 -0.66 4.67 23.04
CA GLY A 121 0.75 4.54 22.69
C GLY A 121 1.39 3.24 23.17
N THR A 122 2.53 2.90 22.57
CA THR A 122 3.27 1.65 22.80
C THR A 122 3.77 1.51 24.24
N ASN A 123 4.00 2.63 24.93
CA ASN A 123 4.37 2.74 26.34
C ASN A 123 5.47 1.72 26.74
N SER A 124 6.57 1.72 25.99
CA SER A 124 7.71 0.78 26.17
C SER A 124 7.30 -0.69 26.10
N PHE A 125 6.64 -1.09 24.99
CA PHE A 125 6.13 -2.45 24.78
C PHE A 125 5.19 -2.95 25.91
N LYS A 126 4.36 -2.03 26.41
CA LYS A 126 3.31 -2.26 27.41
C LYS A 126 2.14 -1.33 27.04
N PRO A 127 1.45 -1.56 25.90
CA PRO A 127 0.55 -0.59 25.29
C PRO A 127 -0.61 -0.19 26.22
N VAL A 128 -0.92 1.11 26.21
CA VAL A 128 -1.91 1.75 27.07
C VAL A 128 -2.73 2.74 26.25
N CYS A 129 -3.99 2.94 26.63
CA CYS A 129 -4.87 3.98 26.11
C CYS A 129 -5.31 4.92 27.24
N ARG A 130 -5.39 6.22 26.95
CA ARG A 130 -5.86 7.26 27.87
C ARG A 130 -6.94 8.11 27.20
N GLU A 131 -7.88 8.58 28.01
CA GLU A 131 -8.86 9.59 27.57
C GLU A 131 -8.58 10.91 28.29
N TYR A 132 -8.61 12.01 27.54
CA TYR A 132 -8.39 13.37 28.02
C TYR A 132 -9.58 14.27 27.66
N SER A 133 -10.03 15.09 28.61
CA SER A 133 -10.96 16.17 28.33
C SER A 133 -10.18 17.37 27.76
N VAL A 134 -10.62 17.90 26.63
CA VAL A 134 -10.04 19.07 25.97
C VAL A 134 -10.77 20.31 26.48
N ALA A 135 -10.16 21.04 27.41
CA ALA A 135 -10.80 22.18 28.07
C ALA A 135 -9.88 23.41 28.10
N ALA A 136 -10.30 24.51 27.47
CA ALA A 136 -9.62 25.81 27.48
C ALA A 136 -8.09 25.76 27.20
N GLY A 137 -7.66 24.91 26.26
CA GLY A 137 -6.24 24.73 25.91
C GLY A 137 -5.45 23.79 26.84
N SER A 138 -6.13 22.96 27.64
CA SER A 138 -5.52 21.96 28.51
C SER A 138 -6.10 20.55 28.27
N TYR A 139 -5.21 19.55 28.32
CA TYR A 139 -5.56 18.13 28.18
C TYR A 139 -5.67 17.48 29.57
N ASN A 140 -6.88 17.43 30.11
CA ASN A 140 -7.12 16.94 31.47
C ASN A 140 -7.37 15.43 31.44
N PHE A 141 -6.48 14.64 32.04
CA PHE A 141 -6.59 13.19 32.11
C PHE A 141 -7.89 12.75 32.82
N ILE A 142 -8.69 11.90 32.15
CA ILE A 142 -9.94 11.34 32.68
C ILE A 142 -9.70 9.92 33.21
N LYS A 143 -9.21 9.01 32.35
CA LYS A 143 -9.05 7.59 32.66
C LYS A 143 -7.99 6.91 31.80
N GLU A 144 -7.46 5.80 32.31
CA GLU A 144 -6.52 4.91 31.63
C GLU A 144 -7.16 3.52 31.44
N LYS A 145 -6.90 2.89 30.29
CA LYS A 145 -7.26 1.50 29.97
C LYS A 145 -6.01 0.76 29.45
N PRO A 146 -5.90 -0.58 29.66
CA PRO A 146 -4.93 -1.40 28.94
C PRO A 146 -5.12 -1.26 27.42
N GLY A 147 -4.03 -1.12 26.68
CA GLY A 147 -4.03 -0.99 25.22
C GLY A 147 -3.80 -2.30 24.47
N GLN A 148 -3.84 -3.44 25.14
CA GLN A 148 -3.64 -4.76 24.52
C GLN A 148 -4.73 -5.03 23.46
N ALA A 149 -4.36 -5.58 22.30
CA ALA A 149 -5.20 -5.73 21.12
C ALA A 149 -5.77 -4.43 20.52
N VAL A 150 -5.45 -3.26 21.09
CA VAL A 150 -5.90 -1.94 20.61
C VAL A 150 -4.73 -1.18 19.98
N CYS A 151 -3.63 -1.03 20.70
CA CYS A 151 -2.40 -0.36 20.27
C CYS A 151 -1.27 -1.40 20.10
N PRO A 152 -0.41 -1.30 19.06
CA PRO A 152 0.74 -2.19 18.93
C PRO A 152 1.74 -2.03 20.09
N TYR A 153 2.54 -3.06 20.31
CA TYR A 153 3.65 -3.05 21.28
C TYR A 153 4.91 -2.40 20.69
N ASP A 154 5.19 -2.69 19.41
CA ASP A 154 6.38 -2.24 18.69
C ASP A 154 6.08 -1.00 17.85
N PRO A 155 6.89 0.07 17.88
CA PRO A 155 6.66 1.30 17.09
C PRO A 155 6.78 1.07 15.58
N LEU A 156 7.41 0.00 15.12
CA LEU A 156 7.54 -0.32 13.70
C LEU A 156 6.36 -1.15 13.17
N HIS A 157 5.54 -1.77 14.02
CA HIS A 157 4.41 -2.59 13.59
C HIS A 157 3.28 -1.74 12.99
N ASN A 158 2.90 -2.05 11.74
CA ASN A 158 1.81 -1.36 11.04
C ASN A 158 0.45 -1.73 11.64
N SER A 159 -0.28 -0.70 12.06
CA SER A 159 -1.54 -0.80 12.82
C SER A 159 -2.50 0.29 12.35
N THR A 160 -3.80 0.02 12.39
CA THR A 160 -4.84 1.00 12.07
C THR A 160 -5.94 1.03 13.14
N ALA A 161 -6.62 2.16 13.27
CA ALA A 161 -7.72 2.34 14.20
C ALA A 161 -8.73 3.36 13.68
N VAL A 162 -10.01 3.13 13.94
CA VAL A 162 -11.10 4.07 13.65
C VAL A 162 -12.12 4.05 14.80
N TYR A 163 -12.60 5.23 15.21
CA TYR A 163 -13.56 5.39 16.31
C TYR A 163 -14.94 5.71 15.74
N VAL A 164 -15.95 4.91 16.10
CA VAL A 164 -17.26 4.90 15.44
C VAL A 164 -18.35 4.47 16.42
N ASP A 165 -19.45 5.23 16.50
CA ASP A 165 -20.65 4.91 17.29
C ASP A 165 -20.34 4.53 18.76
N GLY A 166 -19.45 5.30 19.40
CA GLY A 166 -18.95 5.08 20.75
C GLY A 166 -17.79 4.07 20.91
N ASP A 167 -17.56 3.19 19.93
CA ASP A 167 -16.58 2.09 19.98
C ASP A 167 -15.29 2.37 19.20
N LEU A 168 -14.17 1.81 19.67
CA LEU A 168 -12.88 1.84 18.98
C LEU A 168 -12.62 0.51 18.26
N TYR A 169 -12.49 0.57 16.93
CA TYR A 169 -12.16 -0.54 16.05
C TYR A 169 -10.67 -0.48 15.71
N THR A 170 -9.96 -1.60 15.82
CA THR A 170 -8.51 -1.65 15.64
C THR A 170 -8.04 -2.88 14.87
N GLY A 171 -7.00 -2.71 14.05
CA GLY A 171 -6.22 -3.77 13.42
C GLY A 171 -4.76 -3.68 13.87
N THR A 172 -4.30 -4.64 14.66
CA THR A 172 -2.97 -4.62 15.30
C THR A 172 -2.52 -6.04 15.72
N VAL A 173 -1.62 -6.17 16.68
CA VAL A 173 -1.23 -7.43 17.34
C VAL A 173 -1.60 -7.44 18.82
N ALA A 174 -1.98 -8.60 19.36
CA ALA A 174 -2.38 -8.78 20.75
C ALA A 174 -1.20 -9.03 21.70
N ASP A 175 -0.07 -9.54 21.18
CA ASP A 175 1.08 -10.04 21.95
C ASP A 175 2.37 -9.22 21.75
N PHE A 176 3.31 -9.38 22.70
CA PHE A 176 4.63 -8.71 22.67
C PHE A 176 5.51 -9.11 21.48
N SER A 177 5.34 -10.34 20.96
CA SER A 177 6.11 -10.88 19.83
C SER A 177 5.50 -10.60 18.46
N GLY A 178 4.27 -10.07 18.39
CA GLY A 178 3.56 -9.80 17.14
C GLY A 178 3.08 -11.04 16.38
N MET A 179 2.97 -12.19 17.04
CA MET A 179 2.53 -13.46 16.43
C MET A 179 1.01 -13.66 16.45
N ASP A 180 0.27 -12.84 17.20
CA ASP A 180 -1.19 -12.91 17.35
C ASP A 180 -1.87 -11.67 16.73
N PRO A 181 -2.01 -11.61 15.38
CA PRO A 181 -2.64 -10.50 14.69
C PRO A 181 -4.15 -10.51 14.91
N ILE A 182 -4.72 -9.32 15.15
CA ILE A 182 -6.09 -9.19 15.65
C ILE A 182 -6.81 -8.02 15.01
N ILE A 183 -8.08 -8.24 14.63
CA ILE A 183 -9.07 -7.18 14.42
C ILE A 183 -10.00 -7.18 15.64
N TYR A 184 -10.04 -6.07 16.37
CA TYR A 184 -10.63 -5.96 17.70
C TYR A 184 -11.60 -4.78 17.81
N ARG A 185 -12.68 -4.99 18.57
CA ARG A 185 -13.59 -3.96 19.10
C ARG A 185 -14.20 -4.51 20.39
N GLU A 186 -13.97 -3.88 21.54
CA GLU A 186 -14.29 -4.45 22.86
C GLU A 186 -15.73 -5.04 22.94
N PRO A 187 -15.95 -6.35 23.24
CA PRO A 187 -15.00 -7.44 23.51
C PRO A 187 -14.85 -8.46 22.34
N LEU A 188 -15.26 -8.12 21.12
CA LEU A 188 -15.14 -8.96 19.93
C LEU A 188 -13.72 -8.94 19.34
N GLN A 189 -13.33 -10.09 18.79
CA GLN A 189 -12.05 -10.28 18.12
C GLN A 189 -12.13 -11.33 17.00
N THR A 190 -11.13 -11.35 16.12
CA THR A 190 -10.85 -12.47 15.23
C THR A 190 -10.45 -13.73 16.02
N GLU A 191 -10.45 -14.87 15.33
CA GLU A 191 -10.01 -16.14 15.91
C GLU A 191 -8.50 -16.15 16.13
N GLN A 192 -8.09 -16.65 17.30
CA GLN A 192 -6.70 -16.55 17.76
C GLN A 192 -5.82 -17.57 17.02
N TYR A 193 -4.67 -17.12 16.51
CA TYR A 193 -3.74 -17.92 15.70
C TYR A 193 -4.36 -18.57 14.44
N ASP A 194 -5.49 -18.05 13.94
CA ASP A 194 -6.17 -18.59 12.76
C ASP A 194 -5.72 -17.88 11.47
N SER A 195 -4.81 -18.52 10.73
CA SER A 195 -4.27 -18.04 9.46
C SER A 195 -5.30 -17.98 8.32
N MET A 196 -6.45 -18.66 8.44
CA MET A 196 -7.56 -18.46 7.50
C MET A 196 -8.13 -17.05 7.67
N SER A 197 -8.22 -16.57 8.91
CA SER A 197 -8.71 -15.22 9.23
C SER A 197 -7.68 -14.12 8.96
N LEU A 198 -6.45 -14.26 9.46
CA LEU A 198 -5.36 -13.26 9.33
C LEU A 198 -3.98 -13.96 9.32
N ASN A 199 -3.18 -13.79 8.27
CA ASN A 199 -1.88 -14.46 8.13
C ASN A 199 -0.70 -13.48 8.02
N ALA A 200 -0.12 -13.09 9.16
CA ALA A 200 0.91 -12.04 9.26
C ALA A 200 0.54 -10.72 8.54
N PRO A 201 -0.63 -10.11 8.85
CA PRO A 201 -1.10 -8.90 8.19
C PRO A 201 -0.27 -7.66 8.57
N ASN A 202 -0.09 -6.77 7.59
CA ASN A 202 0.31 -5.37 7.81
C ASN A 202 -0.90 -4.48 7.52
N PHE A 203 -1.47 -3.86 8.56
CA PHE A 203 -2.63 -2.98 8.44
C PHE A 203 -2.21 -1.59 7.94
N VAL A 204 -2.86 -1.10 6.89
CA VAL A 204 -2.53 0.20 6.27
C VAL A 204 -3.59 1.27 6.52
N ASN A 205 -4.88 0.90 6.56
CA ASN A 205 -5.96 1.84 6.88
C ASN A 205 -7.23 1.12 7.38
N SER A 206 -8.14 1.87 8.00
CA SER A 206 -9.51 1.45 8.32
C SER A 206 -10.48 2.62 8.18
N MET A 207 -11.72 2.35 7.76
CA MET A 207 -12.74 3.38 7.53
C MET A 207 -14.14 2.83 7.86
N THR A 208 -15.10 3.73 8.12
CA THR A 208 -16.51 3.38 8.33
C THR A 208 -17.34 3.81 7.13
N GLN A 209 -18.26 2.96 6.66
CA GLN A 209 -19.20 3.32 5.60
C GLN A 209 -20.48 2.48 5.71
N GLY A 210 -21.63 3.14 5.85
CA GLY A 210 -22.91 2.49 6.13
C GLY A 210 -22.86 1.67 7.42
N ASP A 211 -23.37 0.43 7.37
CA ASP A 211 -23.43 -0.52 8.48
C ASP A 211 -22.09 -1.21 8.80
N PHE A 212 -21.03 -0.93 8.01
CA PHE A 212 -19.77 -1.67 8.05
C PHE A 212 -18.57 -0.80 8.46
N VAL A 213 -17.61 -1.44 9.14
CA VAL A 213 -16.23 -0.96 9.25
C VAL A 213 -15.35 -1.82 8.34
N TYR A 214 -14.57 -1.15 7.51
CA TYR A 214 -13.67 -1.75 6.53
C TYR A 214 -12.21 -1.64 6.99
N PHE A 215 -11.43 -2.70 6.75
CA PHE A 215 -9.99 -2.77 7.06
C PHE A 215 -9.18 -3.09 5.81
N PHE A 216 -8.09 -2.35 5.60
CA PHE A 216 -7.17 -2.51 4.50
C PHE A 216 -5.82 -2.99 5.01
N PHE A 217 -5.31 -4.08 4.45
CA PHE A 217 -4.07 -4.70 4.88
C PHE A 217 -3.44 -5.55 3.77
N ARG A 218 -2.18 -5.98 3.96
CA ARG A 218 -1.56 -7.05 3.15
C ARG A 218 -1.15 -8.21 4.04
N GLU A 219 -1.42 -9.44 3.63
CA GLU A 219 -1.15 -10.68 4.38
C GLU A 219 -0.52 -11.76 3.49
N THR A 220 0.03 -12.82 4.09
CA THR A 220 0.50 -13.99 3.34
C THR A 220 -0.70 -14.80 2.83
N ALA A 221 -0.81 -14.95 1.51
CA ALA A 221 -1.96 -15.54 0.83
C ALA A 221 -2.06 -17.06 1.05
N VAL A 222 -2.98 -17.50 1.91
CA VAL A 222 -3.23 -18.93 2.17
C VAL A 222 -3.68 -19.68 0.91
N GLU A 223 -4.40 -19.01 0.02
CA GLU A 223 -4.86 -19.58 -1.25
C GLU A 223 -3.74 -19.83 -2.27
N TYR A 224 -2.53 -19.32 -2.01
CA TYR A 224 -1.37 -19.48 -2.89
C TYR A 224 -0.30 -20.42 -2.32
N ILE A 225 -0.42 -20.89 -1.07
CA ILE A 225 0.64 -21.66 -0.37
C ILE A 225 1.11 -22.89 -1.18
N ASN A 226 0.18 -23.59 -1.86
CA ASN A 226 0.50 -24.77 -2.68
C ASN A 226 1.31 -24.43 -3.95
N CYS A 227 1.35 -23.16 -4.36
CA CYS A 227 2.17 -22.64 -5.47
C CYS A 227 3.42 -21.87 -4.99
N GLY A 228 3.47 -21.47 -3.71
CA GLY A 228 4.59 -20.75 -3.10
C GLY A 228 4.15 -19.75 -2.04
N LYS A 229 5.09 -18.95 -1.52
CA LYS A 229 4.76 -17.86 -0.59
C LYS A 229 4.55 -16.56 -1.37
N ALA A 230 3.31 -16.06 -1.38
CA ALA A 230 2.95 -14.75 -1.90
C ALA A 230 2.28 -13.91 -0.82
N VAL A 231 2.48 -12.59 -0.86
CA VAL A 231 1.69 -11.61 -0.11
C VAL A 231 0.57 -11.11 -1.03
N PHE A 232 -0.66 -10.98 -0.51
CA PHE A 232 -1.76 -10.31 -1.22
C PHE A 232 -2.37 -9.20 -0.37
N SER A 233 -2.83 -8.16 -1.05
CA SER A 233 -3.60 -7.06 -0.46
C SER A 233 -5.08 -7.44 -0.30
N ARG A 234 -5.66 -7.03 0.82
CA ARG A 234 -7.03 -7.33 1.22
C ARG A 234 -7.81 -6.08 1.55
N VAL A 235 -9.11 -6.16 1.29
CA VAL A 235 -10.13 -5.43 2.05
C VAL A 235 -10.93 -6.44 2.86
N ALA A 236 -11.20 -6.13 4.12
CA ALA A 236 -12.13 -6.87 4.96
C ALA A 236 -13.25 -5.96 5.47
N ARG A 237 -14.41 -6.54 5.82
CA ARG A 237 -15.53 -5.83 6.47
C ARG A 237 -16.00 -6.55 7.73
N VAL A 238 -16.49 -5.78 8.71
CA VAL A 238 -17.26 -6.26 9.88
C VAL A 238 -18.48 -5.37 10.08
N CYS A 239 -19.57 -5.92 10.61
CA CYS A 239 -20.78 -5.16 10.94
C CYS A 239 -20.58 -4.34 12.22
N LYS A 240 -20.94 -3.06 12.19
CA LYS A 240 -20.86 -2.15 13.35
C LYS A 240 -21.54 -2.73 14.59
N TYR A 241 -22.80 -3.16 14.43
CA TYR A 241 -23.64 -3.65 15.51
C TYR A 241 -23.53 -5.18 15.76
N ASP A 242 -22.44 -5.82 15.33
CA ASP A 242 -22.11 -7.19 15.71
C ASP A 242 -21.98 -7.29 17.25
N ARG A 243 -22.66 -8.26 17.87
CA ARG A 243 -22.69 -8.53 19.31
C ARG A 243 -22.04 -9.87 19.67
N GLY A 244 -21.37 -10.51 18.71
CA GLY A 244 -20.89 -11.87 18.82
C GLY A 244 -22.02 -12.91 18.67
N GLY A 245 -21.64 -14.17 18.54
CA GLY A 245 -22.59 -15.27 18.40
C GLY A 245 -23.03 -15.88 19.75
N PRO A 246 -23.97 -16.83 19.73
CA PRO A 246 -24.35 -17.61 20.91
C PRO A 246 -23.20 -18.45 21.47
N HIS A 247 -23.33 -18.81 22.74
CA HIS A 247 -22.46 -19.75 23.47
C HIS A 247 -20.95 -19.45 23.30
N ARG A 248 -20.23 -20.28 22.51
CA ARG A 248 -18.78 -20.17 22.29
C ARG A 248 -18.35 -18.99 21.43
N PHE A 249 -19.25 -18.43 20.63
CA PHE A 249 -18.96 -17.34 19.69
C PHE A 249 -19.14 -15.94 20.30
N ARG A 250 -19.42 -15.85 21.61
CA ARG A 250 -19.75 -14.59 22.31
C ARG A 250 -18.71 -13.47 22.11
N ASN A 251 -17.43 -13.82 22.02
CA ASN A 251 -16.31 -12.89 21.85
C ASN A 251 -15.64 -13.07 20.47
N ARG A 252 -16.43 -13.36 19.44
CA ARG A 252 -15.97 -13.57 18.05
C ARG A 252 -16.85 -12.82 17.07
N TRP A 253 -16.25 -12.24 16.03
CA TRP A 253 -16.99 -11.66 14.91
C TRP A 253 -17.89 -12.70 14.25
N THR A 254 -19.15 -12.33 14.00
CA THR A 254 -20.12 -13.13 13.23
C THR A 254 -20.25 -12.65 11.78
N SER A 255 -19.57 -11.54 11.46
CA SER A 255 -19.69 -10.78 10.22
C SER A 255 -18.37 -10.59 9.45
N PHE A 256 -17.24 -11.08 9.96
CA PHE A 256 -15.92 -10.89 9.34
C PHE A 256 -15.77 -11.64 8.01
N LEU A 257 -15.54 -10.88 6.93
CA LEU A 257 -15.18 -11.39 5.60
C LEU A 257 -14.03 -10.56 5.02
N LYS A 258 -13.22 -11.16 4.13
CA LYS A 258 -12.14 -10.51 3.37
C LYS A 258 -12.12 -10.92 1.89
N SER A 259 -11.72 -10.00 1.00
CA SER A 259 -11.46 -10.24 -0.42
C SER A 259 -10.09 -9.68 -0.83
N ARG A 260 -9.52 -10.18 -1.94
CA ARG A 260 -8.29 -9.66 -2.56
C ARG A 260 -8.59 -8.36 -3.33
N LEU A 261 -7.74 -7.35 -3.17
CA LEU A 261 -7.75 -6.15 -4.04
C LEU A 261 -6.91 -6.41 -5.29
N ASN A 262 -7.45 -6.12 -6.48
CA ASN A 262 -6.76 -6.33 -7.75
C ASN A 262 -6.22 -5.02 -8.38
N CYS A 263 -4.96 -4.71 -8.09
CA CYS A 263 -4.20 -3.69 -8.80
C CYS A 263 -3.23 -4.34 -9.80
N SER A 264 -3.62 -4.41 -11.07
CA SER A 264 -2.85 -5.07 -12.13
C SER A 264 -2.83 -4.28 -13.44
N VAL A 265 -1.70 -4.28 -14.15
CA VAL A 265 -1.62 -3.85 -15.55
C VAL A 265 -2.15 -4.97 -16.46
N GLN A 266 -2.97 -4.61 -17.46
CA GLN A 266 -3.53 -5.55 -18.42
C GLN A 266 -2.52 -6.00 -19.48
N GLY A 267 -2.73 -7.20 -20.01
CA GLY A 267 -1.96 -7.83 -21.09
C GLY A 267 -2.29 -9.32 -21.15
N ASP A 268 -1.67 -10.05 -22.07
CA ASP A 268 -1.84 -11.51 -22.19
C ASP A 268 -1.52 -12.24 -20.87
N PHE A 269 -0.58 -11.69 -20.10
CA PHE A 269 -0.27 -12.06 -18.72
C PHE A 269 -0.34 -10.82 -17.82
N PRO A 270 -1.38 -10.66 -16.97
CA PRO A 270 -1.51 -9.49 -16.12
C PRO A 270 -0.38 -9.37 -15.08
N PHE A 271 0.19 -8.17 -14.94
CA PHE A 271 1.23 -7.89 -13.93
C PHE A 271 0.62 -7.26 -12.68
N TYR A 272 0.81 -7.87 -11.51
CA TYR A 272 0.15 -7.50 -10.25
C TYR A 272 1.07 -6.74 -9.28
N PHE A 273 0.56 -5.63 -8.73
CA PHE A 273 1.16 -4.93 -7.60
C PHE A 273 0.47 -5.41 -6.31
N ASN A 274 1.07 -6.39 -5.64
CA ASN A 274 0.38 -7.16 -4.60
C ASN A 274 0.48 -6.59 -3.18
N GLU A 275 1.36 -5.63 -2.90
CA GLU A 275 1.59 -5.09 -1.56
C GLU A 275 1.05 -3.65 -1.39
N ILE A 276 -0.16 -3.50 -0.83
CA ILE A 276 -0.74 -2.20 -0.48
C ILE A 276 0.05 -1.52 0.63
N GLN A 277 0.32 -0.22 0.51
CA GLN A 277 1.07 0.58 1.50
C GLN A 277 0.22 1.62 2.21
N SER A 278 -0.79 2.17 1.53
CA SER A 278 -1.68 3.22 2.05
C SER A 278 -2.96 3.33 1.21
N THR A 279 -4.00 3.95 1.78
CA THR A 279 -5.22 4.36 1.06
C THR A 279 -5.63 5.77 1.47
N THR A 280 -6.45 6.42 0.65
CA THR A 280 -7.17 7.64 1.02
C THR A 280 -8.38 7.33 1.90
N GLU A 281 -9.11 8.39 2.28
CA GLU A 281 -10.55 8.32 2.59
C GLU A 281 -11.37 8.11 1.29
N LEU A 282 -12.70 8.00 1.40
CA LEU A 282 -13.59 7.88 0.24
C LEU A 282 -13.78 9.23 -0.46
N VAL A 283 -13.47 9.28 -1.76
CA VAL A 283 -13.62 10.45 -2.63
C VAL A 283 -14.92 10.31 -3.43
N GLU A 284 -15.87 11.22 -3.23
CA GLU A 284 -17.04 11.34 -4.12
C GLU A 284 -16.66 12.15 -5.37
N GLY A 285 -16.98 11.62 -6.55
CA GLY A 285 -16.69 12.30 -7.81
C GLY A 285 -17.48 11.78 -9.00
N THR A 286 -17.47 12.56 -10.09
CA THR A 286 -18.04 12.17 -11.39
C THR A 286 -16.93 11.93 -12.39
N TYR A 287 -16.92 10.72 -12.97
CA TYR A 287 -15.88 10.23 -13.87
C TYR A 287 -16.54 9.80 -15.19
N GLY A 288 -16.28 10.56 -16.26
CA GLY A 288 -17.08 10.49 -17.48
C GLY A 288 -18.57 10.69 -17.19
N SER A 289 -19.38 9.65 -17.40
CA SER A 289 -20.82 9.65 -17.12
C SER A 289 -21.23 8.95 -15.80
N VAL A 290 -20.28 8.60 -14.93
CA VAL A 290 -20.55 7.82 -13.70
C VAL A 290 -20.16 8.63 -12.46
N THR A 291 -21.13 8.91 -11.59
CA THR A 291 -20.88 9.44 -10.25
C THR A 291 -20.76 8.28 -9.26
N THR A 292 -19.69 8.26 -8.46
CA THR A 292 -19.41 7.17 -7.51
C THR A 292 -18.43 7.61 -6.41
N HIS A 293 -18.29 6.79 -5.36
CA HIS A 293 -17.28 6.96 -4.32
C HIS A 293 -16.07 6.05 -4.62
N LEU A 294 -14.90 6.64 -4.84
CA LEU A 294 -13.64 5.94 -5.07
C LEU A 294 -12.74 5.95 -3.84
N LEU A 295 -12.07 4.82 -3.61
CA LEU A 295 -10.94 4.68 -2.70
C LEU A 295 -9.65 4.61 -3.53
N TYR A 296 -8.72 5.53 -3.32
CA TYR A 296 -7.40 5.51 -3.96
C TYR A 296 -6.41 4.78 -3.05
N ALA A 297 -5.58 3.92 -3.63
CA ALA A 297 -4.65 3.08 -2.87
C ALA A 297 -3.31 2.88 -3.59
N VAL A 298 -2.23 2.92 -2.81
CA VAL A 298 -0.84 2.72 -3.25
C VAL A 298 -0.45 1.26 -3.08
N PHE A 299 0.13 0.67 -4.12
CA PHE A 299 0.66 -0.69 -4.12
C PHE A 299 2.12 -0.73 -4.57
N THR A 300 2.87 -1.72 -4.10
CA THR A 300 4.23 -2.01 -4.55
C THR A 300 4.37 -3.46 -5.02
N THR A 301 5.41 -3.70 -5.82
CA THR A 301 5.98 -5.04 -6.00
C THR A 301 6.69 -5.48 -4.70
N PRO A 302 6.86 -6.79 -4.45
CA PRO A 302 7.61 -7.29 -3.29
C PRO A 302 9.05 -6.79 -3.22
N VAL A 303 9.60 -6.70 -2.00
CA VAL A 303 10.95 -6.16 -1.74
C VAL A 303 12.08 -6.96 -2.41
N ASN A 304 11.88 -8.26 -2.64
CA ASN A 304 12.81 -9.17 -3.32
C ASN A 304 12.62 -9.22 -4.85
N SER A 305 11.89 -8.25 -5.44
CA SER A 305 11.60 -8.17 -6.87
C SER A 305 11.94 -6.79 -7.44
N ILE A 306 11.88 -6.65 -8.77
CA ILE A 306 12.15 -5.39 -9.48
C ILE A 306 11.32 -4.25 -8.87
N GLY A 307 11.97 -3.10 -8.65
CA GLY A 307 11.37 -1.93 -8.03
C GLY A 307 10.19 -1.38 -8.85
N GLY A 308 8.98 -1.55 -8.32
CA GLY A 308 7.75 -1.13 -8.97
C GLY A 308 6.73 -0.66 -7.94
N SER A 309 6.05 0.45 -8.25
CA SER A 309 4.95 1.01 -7.49
C SER A 309 3.81 1.39 -8.43
N ALA A 310 2.58 1.33 -7.94
CA ALA A 310 1.38 1.69 -8.68
C ALA A 310 0.35 2.37 -7.78
N VAL A 311 -0.53 3.17 -8.36
CA VAL A 311 -1.76 3.66 -7.71
C VAL A 311 -2.96 3.11 -8.44
N CYS A 312 -3.88 2.48 -7.71
CA CYS A 312 -5.17 2.03 -8.22
C CYS A 312 -6.31 2.72 -7.46
N ALA A 313 -7.44 2.94 -8.14
CA ALA A 313 -8.70 3.31 -7.49
C ALA A 313 -9.68 2.13 -7.52
N PHE A 314 -10.52 2.00 -6.50
CA PHE A 314 -11.57 0.99 -6.36
C PHE A 314 -12.88 1.69 -6.01
N ALA A 315 -14.00 1.34 -6.66
CA ALA A 315 -15.28 1.89 -6.24
C ALA A 315 -15.79 1.17 -4.98
N LEU A 316 -16.46 1.92 -4.10
CA LEU A 316 -17.17 1.35 -2.95
C LEU A 316 -18.19 0.29 -3.37
N GLN A 317 -18.82 0.47 -4.54
CA GLN A 317 -19.75 -0.50 -5.11
C GLN A 317 -19.05 -1.81 -5.48
N ASP A 318 -17.94 -1.77 -6.23
CA ASP A 318 -17.14 -2.94 -6.59
C ASP A 318 -16.69 -3.74 -5.34
N ILE A 319 -16.28 -3.03 -4.28
CA ILE A 319 -15.93 -3.62 -2.98
C ILE A 319 -17.13 -4.34 -2.37
N THR A 320 -18.30 -3.70 -2.37
CA THR A 320 -19.54 -4.23 -1.75
C THR A 320 -20.08 -5.43 -2.51
N ASP A 321 -20.16 -5.36 -3.84
CA ASP A 321 -20.64 -6.43 -4.72
C ASP A 321 -19.77 -7.70 -4.57
N THR A 322 -18.45 -7.53 -4.40
CA THR A 322 -17.51 -8.64 -4.20
C THR A 322 -17.82 -9.45 -2.93
N PHE A 323 -18.36 -8.82 -1.87
CA PHE A 323 -18.77 -9.52 -0.65
C PHE A 323 -20.13 -10.22 -0.77
N GLU A 324 -20.97 -9.86 -1.74
CA GLU A 324 -22.20 -10.60 -2.06
C GLU A 324 -21.97 -11.75 -3.08
N GLY A 325 -20.74 -11.85 -3.62
CA GLY A 325 -20.29 -12.95 -4.47
C GLY A 325 -20.10 -14.30 -3.76
N ASN A 326 -19.38 -15.23 -4.40
CA ASN A 326 -19.10 -16.56 -3.86
C ASN A 326 -17.98 -16.52 -2.79
N PHE A 327 -18.09 -17.37 -1.77
CA PHE A 327 -16.99 -17.64 -0.84
C PHE A 327 -15.96 -18.59 -1.48
N LYS A 328 -14.72 -18.61 -0.97
CA LYS A 328 -13.65 -19.51 -1.41
C LYS A 328 -13.48 -20.67 -0.42
N GLU A 329 -13.47 -21.90 -0.90
CA GLU A 329 -13.15 -23.09 -0.09
C GLU A 329 -11.91 -23.83 -0.63
N GLN A 330 -11.26 -24.58 0.26
CA GLN A 330 -10.30 -25.61 -0.09
C GLN A 330 -10.84 -26.95 0.44
N SER A 331 -11.15 -27.88 -0.45
CA SER A 331 -11.78 -29.17 -0.09
C SER A 331 -10.86 -30.10 0.69
N GLU A 332 -9.56 -30.08 0.35
CA GLU A 332 -8.50 -30.89 0.97
C GLU A 332 -7.20 -30.08 0.94
N LEU A 333 -6.26 -30.34 1.86
CA LEU A 333 -5.00 -29.57 2.01
C LEU A 333 -4.20 -29.41 0.70
N ASN A 334 -4.23 -30.42 -0.17
CA ASN A 334 -3.52 -30.43 -1.45
C ASN A 334 -4.39 -30.01 -2.64
N SER A 335 -5.70 -29.79 -2.44
CA SER A 335 -6.61 -29.32 -3.50
C SER A 335 -6.37 -27.83 -3.82
N ASN A 336 -6.75 -27.44 -5.04
CA ASN A 336 -6.87 -26.04 -5.41
C ASN A 336 -8.02 -25.37 -4.66
N TRP A 337 -7.92 -24.05 -4.47
CA TRP A 337 -8.98 -23.23 -3.89
C TRP A 337 -10.02 -22.90 -4.96
N LEU A 338 -11.30 -23.09 -4.65
CA LEU A 338 -12.42 -23.01 -5.59
C LEU A 338 -13.61 -22.23 -4.98
N PRO A 339 -14.54 -21.70 -5.81
CA PRO A 339 -15.79 -21.14 -5.32
C PRO A 339 -16.65 -22.17 -4.59
N VAL A 340 -17.14 -21.80 -3.41
CA VAL A 340 -18.20 -22.51 -2.69
C VAL A 340 -19.47 -22.49 -3.54
N GLN A 341 -20.02 -23.66 -3.81
CA GLN A 341 -21.32 -23.79 -4.49
C GLN A 341 -22.43 -23.15 -3.64
N SER A 342 -23.30 -22.36 -4.26
CA SER A 342 -24.37 -21.62 -3.56
C SER A 342 -25.27 -22.50 -2.68
N VAL A 343 -25.49 -23.76 -3.06
CA VAL A 343 -26.26 -24.75 -2.27
C VAL A 343 -25.61 -25.17 -0.94
N LYS A 344 -24.32 -24.87 -0.73
CA LYS A 344 -23.61 -25.05 0.55
C LYS A 344 -23.73 -23.82 1.48
N VAL A 345 -24.13 -22.66 0.95
CA VAL A 345 -24.19 -21.41 1.72
C VAL A 345 -25.45 -21.45 2.61
N PRO A 346 -25.32 -21.31 3.94
CA PRO A 346 -26.46 -21.36 4.84
C PRO A 346 -27.30 -20.09 4.81
N ASP A 347 -28.55 -20.21 5.24
CA ASP A 347 -29.48 -19.11 5.51
C ASP A 347 -29.60 -18.89 7.04
N PRO A 348 -29.49 -17.64 7.56
CA PRO A 348 -29.18 -16.40 6.86
C PRO A 348 -27.74 -16.39 6.31
N ARG A 349 -27.54 -15.66 5.20
CA ARG A 349 -26.25 -15.57 4.49
C ARG A 349 -25.14 -15.04 5.42
N PRO A 350 -23.99 -15.74 5.52
CA PRO A 350 -22.81 -15.28 6.26
C PRO A 350 -22.35 -13.88 5.86
N GLY A 351 -21.94 -13.07 6.85
CA GLY A 351 -21.39 -11.72 6.61
C GLY A 351 -22.41 -10.63 6.26
N GLN A 352 -23.71 -10.91 6.38
CA GLN A 352 -24.76 -9.89 6.38
C GLN A 352 -25.05 -9.43 7.83
N CYS A 353 -25.37 -8.16 7.99
CA CYS A 353 -25.64 -7.58 9.31
C CYS A 353 -27.07 -7.88 9.78
N VAL A 354 -27.23 -8.21 11.06
CA VAL A 354 -28.51 -8.61 11.66
C VAL A 354 -28.74 -7.91 13.00
N ASN A 355 -30.00 -7.62 13.32
CA ASN A 355 -30.41 -6.88 14.53
C ASN A 355 -29.91 -7.49 15.86
N ASP A 356 -29.68 -8.81 15.89
CA ASP A 356 -29.01 -9.48 17.00
C ASP A 356 -28.21 -10.72 16.51
N SER A 357 -26.90 -10.57 16.36
CA SER A 357 -26.00 -11.67 15.95
C SER A 357 -26.03 -12.88 16.89
N ARG A 358 -26.49 -12.69 18.14
CA ARG A 358 -26.56 -13.74 19.16
C ARG A 358 -27.66 -14.77 18.89
N THR A 359 -28.56 -14.51 17.94
CA THR A 359 -29.58 -15.48 17.48
C THR A 359 -29.21 -16.17 16.15
N LEU A 360 -28.00 -15.94 15.62
CA LEU A 360 -27.55 -16.62 14.39
C LEU A 360 -27.39 -18.14 14.61
N PRO A 361 -27.78 -18.98 13.63
CA PRO A 361 -27.58 -20.43 13.73
C PRO A 361 -26.11 -20.82 13.81
N ASP A 362 -25.79 -21.85 14.59
CA ASP A 362 -24.45 -22.45 14.65
C ASP A 362 -23.94 -22.88 13.25
N LEU A 363 -24.82 -23.21 12.30
CA LEU A 363 -24.43 -23.55 10.93
C LEU A 363 -23.77 -22.36 10.20
N THR A 364 -24.42 -21.19 10.22
CA THR A 364 -23.88 -19.93 9.65
C THR A 364 -22.56 -19.53 10.31
N LEU A 365 -22.43 -19.75 11.62
CA LEU A 365 -21.26 -19.36 12.40
C LEU A 365 -20.07 -20.33 12.24
N ASN A 366 -20.32 -21.63 12.10
CA ASN A 366 -19.27 -22.57 11.67
C ASN A 366 -18.83 -22.26 10.24
N PHE A 367 -19.77 -21.95 9.34
CA PHE A 367 -19.45 -21.65 7.95
C PHE A 367 -18.57 -20.39 7.82
N ILE A 368 -18.93 -19.27 8.45
CA ILE A 368 -18.14 -18.03 8.29
C ILE A 368 -16.73 -18.17 8.85
N LYS A 369 -16.56 -18.96 9.94
CA LYS A 369 -15.25 -19.22 10.51
C LYS A 369 -14.29 -19.89 9.52
N THR A 370 -14.76 -20.84 8.70
CA THR A 370 -13.91 -21.52 7.71
C THR A 370 -13.86 -20.83 6.35
N HIS A 371 -14.87 -20.01 6.02
CA HIS A 371 -15.06 -19.38 4.71
C HIS A 371 -15.02 -17.84 4.78
N ALA A 372 -14.08 -17.27 5.54
CA ALA A 372 -13.91 -15.83 5.66
C ALA A 372 -13.37 -15.15 4.37
N LEU A 373 -12.86 -15.92 3.40
CA LEU A 373 -12.29 -15.42 2.14
C LEU A 373 -13.33 -15.48 1.01
N MET A 374 -13.52 -14.38 0.28
CA MET A 374 -14.30 -14.35 -0.96
C MET A 374 -13.50 -14.95 -2.13
N ASP A 375 -14.20 -15.56 -3.08
CA ASP A 375 -13.61 -16.17 -4.27
C ASP A 375 -13.05 -15.11 -5.24
N GLU A 376 -13.90 -14.12 -5.55
CA GLU A 376 -13.60 -13.01 -6.46
C GLU A 376 -12.72 -11.93 -5.82
N SER A 377 -11.94 -11.26 -6.67
CA SER A 377 -11.11 -10.11 -6.29
C SER A 377 -11.73 -8.80 -6.73
N VAL A 378 -11.74 -7.78 -5.86
CA VAL A 378 -12.24 -6.44 -6.17
C VAL A 378 -11.47 -5.85 -7.36
N PRO A 379 -12.12 -5.54 -8.50
CA PRO A 379 -11.47 -4.92 -9.64
C PRO A 379 -11.10 -3.47 -9.36
N SER A 380 -10.01 -2.98 -9.97
CA SER A 380 -9.75 -1.54 -10.03
C SER A 380 -10.75 -0.85 -10.97
N PHE A 381 -11.21 0.34 -10.61
CA PHE A 381 -12.29 1.08 -11.26
C PHE A 381 -12.01 1.35 -12.75
N PHE A 382 -10.84 1.90 -13.06
CA PHE A 382 -10.36 2.13 -14.44
C PHE A 382 -9.84 0.84 -15.13
N ARG A 383 -9.98 -0.33 -14.49
CA ARG A 383 -9.46 -1.65 -14.89
C ARG A 383 -7.94 -1.74 -15.13
N GLN A 384 -7.20 -0.69 -14.84
CA GLN A 384 -5.74 -0.60 -14.87
C GLN A 384 -5.28 0.46 -13.85
N PRO A 385 -3.99 0.50 -13.45
CA PRO A 385 -3.50 1.51 -12.53
C PRO A 385 -3.56 2.92 -13.12
N ILE A 386 -3.72 3.92 -12.25
CA ILE A 386 -3.75 5.34 -12.60
C ILE A 386 -2.35 5.83 -12.93
N LEU A 387 -1.37 5.50 -12.08
CA LEU A 387 0.04 5.76 -12.28
C LEU A 387 0.83 4.48 -11.98
N VAL A 388 1.86 4.21 -12.79
CA VAL A 388 2.87 3.17 -12.56
C VAL A 388 4.24 3.85 -12.52
N ARG A 389 5.11 3.42 -11.61
CA ARG A 389 6.50 3.90 -11.47
C ARG A 389 7.44 2.71 -11.27
N THR A 390 8.36 2.53 -12.19
CA THR A 390 9.31 1.40 -12.26
C THR A 390 10.70 1.92 -11.94
N SER A 391 11.10 1.83 -10.68
CA SER A 391 12.24 2.57 -10.13
C SER A 391 13.02 1.71 -9.14
N PHE A 392 14.34 1.61 -9.34
CA PHE A 392 15.27 1.06 -8.37
C PHE A 392 15.67 2.08 -7.28
N HIS A 393 15.24 3.33 -7.40
CA HIS A 393 15.63 4.43 -6.50
C HIS A 393 14.62 4.74 -5.40
N TYR A 394 13.33 4.42 -5.63
CA TYR A 394 12.26 4.71 -4.68
C TYR A 394 10.98 3.93 -4.95
N ARG A 395 10.16 3.78 -3.90
CA ARG A 395 8.80 3.24 -3.93
C ARG A 395 7.80 4.24 -3.35
N PHE A 396 6.54 4.11 -3.76
CA PHE A 396 5.45 4.91 -3.20
C PHE A 396 5.08 4.42 -1.79
N THR A 397 4.85 5.35 -0.86
CA THR A 397 4.50 5.07 0.54
C THR A 397 3.10 5.56 0.90
N GLN A 398 2.79 6.81 0.60
CA GLN A 398 1.58 7.51 1.06
C GLN A 398 0.82 8.18 -0.09
N ILE A 399 -0.48 8.43 0.10
CA ILE A 399 -1.33 9.12 -0.87
C ILE A 399 -2.37 10.02 -0.19
N ALA A 400 -2.53 11.23 -0.73
CA ALA A 400 -3.68 12.10 -0.49
C ALA A 400 -4.29 12.52 -1.84
N VAL A 401 -5.58 12.85 -1.86
CA VAL A 401 -6.31 13.28 -3.07
C VAL A 401 -7.10 14.55 -2.78
N ASP A 402 -6.95 15.57 -3.62
CA ASP A 402 -7.86 16.71 -3.66
C ASP A 402 -8.93 16.42 -4.71
N ALA A 403 -10.19 16.43 -4.28
CA ALA A 403 -11.31 15.90 -5.05
C ALA A 403 -11.90 16.96 -6.00
N GLN A 404 -12.22 16.54 -7.23
CA GLN A 404 -13.12 17.24 -8.14
C GLN A 404 -12.76 18.72 -8.37
N ILE A 405 -11.47 19.01 -8.55
CA ILE A 405 -10.94 20.35 -8.83
C ILE A 405 -11.53 20.85 -10.16
N LYS A 406 -12.33 21.90 -10.09
CA LYS A 406 -13.10 22.45 -11.22
C LYS A 406 -12.23 23.32 -12.11
N THR A 407 -12.12 22.91 -13.37
CA THR A 407 -11.44 23.65 -14.45
C THR A 407 -12.30 24.81 -14.97
N PRO A 408 -11.71 25.82 -15.66
CA PRO A 408 -12.46 26.85 -16.37
C PRO A 408 -13.47 26.28 -17.38
N GLY A 409 -13.12 25.17 -18.04
CA GLY A 409 -13.99 24.45 -18.98
C GLY A 409 -15.07 23.58 -18.33
N GLY A 410 -15.35 23.73 -17.03
CA GLY A 410 -16.42 23.04 -16.31
C GLY A 410 -16.16 21.57 -15.96
N LYS A 411 -15.13 20.94 -16.53
CA LYS A 411 -14.65 19.60 -16.15
C LYS A 411 -14.07 19.59 -14.73
N SER A 412 -14.17 18.47 -14.03
CA SER A 412 -13.62 18.27 -12.69
C SER A 412 -12.60 17.13 -12.71
N TYR A 413 -11.48 17.28 -11.98
CA TYR A 413 -10.41 16.28 -11.91
C TYR A 413 -9.94 16.07 -10.48
N ASP A 414 -9.60 14.83 -10.13
CA ASP A 414 -8.97 14.50 -8.85
C ASP A 414 -7.46 14.64 -8.96
N VAL A 415 -6.83 15.36 -8.02
CA VAL A 415 -5.37 15.59 -7.98
C VAL A 415 -4.74 14.75 -6.88
N LEU A 416 -3.92 13.79 -7.28
CA LEU A 416 -3.26 12.81 -6.42
C LEU A 416 -1.88 13.35 -6.01
N PHE A 417 -1.59 13.34 -4.71
CA PHE A 417 -0.29 13.64 -4.13
C PHE A 417 0.28 12.36 -3.50
N ILE A 418 1.39 11.87 -4.02
CA ILE A 418 1.95 10.55 -3.71
C ILE A 418 3.34 10.70 -3.11
N GLY A 419 3.52 10.26 -1.86
CA GLY A 419 4.80 10.26 -1.15
C GLY A 419 5.68 9.07 -1.47
N THR A 420 7.00 9.22 -1.29
CA THR A 420 7.97 8.14 -1.50
C THR A 420 8.79 7.81 -0.25
N ASP A 421 9.45 6.65 -0.29
CA ASP A 421 10.47 6.24 0.69
C ASP A 421 11.76 7.07 0.63
N ASN A 422 12.00 7.82 -0.46
CA ASN A 422 13.16 8.71 -0.64
C ASN A 422 12.82 10.22 -0.55
N GLY A 423 11.79 10.59 0.19
CA GLY A 423 11.49 11.98 0.54
C GLY A 423 10.90 12.84 -0.58
N LYS A 424 10.40 12.23 -1.66
CA LYS A 424 9.73 12.93 -2.76
C LYS A 424 8.22 12.94 -2.58
N VAL A 425 7.56 13.93 -3.19
CA VAL A 425 6.12 13.94 -3.45
C VAL A 425 5.89 14.13 -4.95
N LEU A 426 5.16 13.21 -5.57
CA LEU A 426 4.69 13.31 -6.94
C LEU A 426 3.25 13.84 -6.94
N LYS A 427 2.97 14.84 -7.78
CA LYS A 427 1.62 15.35 -8.05
C LYS A 427 1.16 14.83 -9.41
N THR A 428 0.03 14.13 -9.47
CA THR A 428 -0.43 13.47 -10.70
C THR A 428 -1.94 13.55 -10.87
N VAL A 429 -2.41 13.51 -12.13
CA VAL A 429 -3.83 13.44 -12.50
C VAL A 429 -4.07 12.36 -13.56
N ASN A 430 -5.29 11.83 -13.66
CA ASN A 430 -5.74 11.10 -14.84
C ASN A 430 -6.42 12.08 -15.81
N ALA A 431 -5.74 12.43 -16.91
CA ALA A 431 -6.21 13.45 -17.84
C ALA A 431 -7.48 13.06 -18.63
N GLU A 432 -7.81 11.77 -18.69
CA GLU A 432 -9.04 11.24 -19.32
C GLU A 432 -10.23 11.14 -18.36
N SER A 433 -10.04 11.25 -17.04
CA SER A 433 -11.08 10.82 -16.06
C SER A 433 -12.38 11.63 -16.11
N ALA A 434 -12.32 12.88 -16.55
CA ALA A 434 -13.50 13.73 -16.71
C ALA A 434 -14.39 13.30 -17.90
N ASP A 435 -13.83 12.56 -18.87
CA ASP A 435 -14.52 12.17 -20.11
C ASP A 435 -14.77 10.66 -20.20
N SER A 436 -13.89 9.83 -19.61
CA SER A 436 -13.93 8.38 -19.77
C SER A 436 -13.41 7.62 -18.55
N ILE A 437 -14.07 6.50 -18.25
CA ILE A 437 -13.60 5.47 -17.30
C ILE A 437 -12.85 4.32 -17.98
N GLN A 438 -12.86 4.26 -19.32
CA GLN A 438 -12.27 3.17 -20.10
C GLN A 438 -10.79 3.39 -20.43
N ARG A 439 -10.25 4.57 -20.11
CA ARG A 439 -8.87 4.96 -20.38
C ARG A 439 -8.27 5.67 -19.19
N VAL A 440 -6.96 5.56 -19.07
CA VAL A 440 -6.15 6.35 -18.15
C VAL A 440 -5.04 6.99 -18.96
N THR A 441 -4.85 8.29 -18.79
CA THR A 441 -3.67 9.01 -19.27
C THR A 441 -3.06 9.72 -18.06
N PRO A 442 -2.09 9.10 -17.36
CA PRO A 442 -1.38 9.76 -16.27
C PRO A 442 -0.62 10.98 -16.78
N VAL A 443 -0.79 12.09 -16.07
CA VAL A 443 0.05 13.28 -16.19
C VAL A 443 0.70 13.50 -14.84
N VAL A 444 2.01 13.31 -14.75
CA VAL A 444 2.82 13.72 -13.60
C VAL A 444 3.14 15.20 -13.78
N ILE A 445 2.59 16.05 -12.91
CA ILE A 445 2.67 17.51 -13.00
C ILE A 445 3.98 17.98 -12.33
N GLU A 446 4.15 17.63 -11.04
CA GLU A 446 5.32 17.98 -10.23
C GLU A 446 5.99 16.70 -9.69
N GLU A 447 7.32 16.61 -9.75
CA GLU A 447 8.10 15.74 -8.85
C GLU A 447 8.91 16.66 -7.92
N ILE A 448 8.48 16.73 -6.65
CA ILE A 448 9.01 17.64 -5.64
C ILE A 448 9.95 16.85 -4.72
N GLN A 449 11.18 17.32 -4.48
CA GLN A 449 12.00 16.81 -3.38
C GLN A 449 11.59 17.56 -2.10
N VAL A 450 10.99 16.85 -1.15
CA VAL A 450 10.37 17.44 0.06
C VAL A 450 11.27 17.27 1.28
N PHE A 451 11.78 16.06 1.48
CA PHE A 451 12.80 15.73 2.48
C PHE A 451 14.11 15.27 1.80
N PRO A 452 15.24 15.18 2.51
CA PRO A 452 16.46 14.57 1.99
C PRO A 452 16.25 13.11 1.53
N PRO A 453 17.05 12.58 0.57
CA PRO A 453 16.79 11.27 -0.07
C PRO A 453 16.81 10.04 0.87
N ASN A 454 17.29 10.18 2.10
CA ASN A 454 17.30 9.13 3.14
C ASN A 454 16.09 9.21 4.10
N VAL A 455 15.16 10.14 3.88
CA VAL A 455 14.03 10.42 4.79
C VAL A 455 12.71 10.10 4.08
N SER A 456 12.06 9.01 4.47
CA SER A 456 10.79 8.58 3.86
C SER A 456 9.61 9.43 4.27
N VAL A 457 8.70 9.71 3.33
CA VAL A 457 7.38 10.27 3.64
C VAL A 457 6.55 9.23 4.39
N ARG A 458 6.11 9.60 5.60
CA ARG A 458 5.36 8.75 6.54
C ARG A 458 3.87 9.03 6.57
N ASN A 459 3.45 10.26 6.30
CA ASN A 459 2.04 10.64 6.17
C ASN A 459 1.90 11.84 5.20
N ILE A 460 0.74 11.97 4.54
CA ILE A 460 0.36 13.13 3.72
C ILE A 460 -1.10 13.46 4.00
N GLN A 461 -1.41 14.71 4.28
CA GLN A 461 -2.80 15.18 4.39
C GLN A 461 -2.99 16.50 3.65
N ILE A 462 -4.12 16.65 2.97
CA ILE A 462 -4.53 17.91 2.35
C ILE A 462 -5.42 18.65 3.34
N VAL A 463 -5.16 19.95 3.52
CA VAL A 463 -5.88 20.79 4.47
C VAL A 463 -6.44 22.03 3.79
N ARG A 464 -7.76 22.17 3.86
CA ARG A 464 -8.54 23.34 3.45
C ARG A 464 -9.30 23.87 4.67
N THR A 465 -9.28 25.18 4.88
CA THR A 465 -9.97 25.92 5.95
C THR A 465 -10.44 27.27 5.40
N ASP A 466 -11.36 27.95 6.10
CA ASP A 466 -11.83 29.27 5.68
C ASP A 466 -10.70 30.32 5.61
N SER A 467 -9.65 30.14 6.43
CA SER A 467 -8.42 30.94 6.44
C SER A 467 -7.42 30.56 5.34
N LEU A 468 -7.57 29.39 4.70
CA LEU A 468 -6.65 28.84 3.70
C LEU A 468 -7.45 28.26 2.52
N SER A 469 -8.16 29.14 1.81
CA SER A 469 -9.02 28.79 0.67
C SER A 469 -8.27 28.12 -0.49
N GLU A 470 -7.03 28.54 -0.78
CA GLU A 470 -6.15 27.89 -1.76
C GLU A 470 -5.83 26.43 -1.36
N GLY A 471 -5.77 26.15 -0.05
CA GLY A 471 -5.41 24.87 0.54
C GLY A 471 -3.90 24.63 0.63
N ARG A 472 -3.48 23.76 1.55
CA ARG A 472 -2.10 23.32 1.70
C ARG A 472 -1.97 21.80 1.78
N LEU A 473 -0.77 21.31 1.50
CA LEU A 473 -0.36 19.91 1.65
C LEU A 473 0.55 19.79 2.87
N ILE A 474 0.10 19.06 3.89
CA ILE A 474 0.91 18.66 5.03
C ILE A 474 1.64 17.36 4.66
N VAL A 475 2.96 17.36 4.78
CA VAL A 475 3.82 16.19 4.52
C VAL A 475 4.62 15.89 5.77
N VAL A 476 4.61 14.63 6.20
CA VAL A 476 5.20 14.18 7.47
C VAL A 476 6.30 13.15 7.22
N SER A 477 7.42 13.27 7.93
CA SER A 477 8.49 12.27 8.05
C SER A 477 8.66 11.84 9.51
N ASP A 478 9.57 10.89 9.79
CA ASP A 478 9.94 10.58 11.18
C ASP A 478 10.70 11.75 11.88
N LEU A 479 11.09 12.82 11.15
CA LEU A 479 11.98 13.89 11.62
C LEU A 479 11.34 15.27 11.68
N GLU A 480 10.55 15.64 10.69
CA GLU A 480 9.90 16.96 10.57
C GLU A 480 8.54 16.88 9.84
N VAL A 481 7.70 17.87 10.08
CA VAL A 481 6.43 18.13 9.39
C VAL A 481 6.57 19.40 8.54
N LEU A 482 6.10 19.35 7.29
CA LEU A 482 6.20 20.44 6.32
C LEU A 482 4.82 20.83 5.77
N SER A 483 4.60 22.12 5.53
CA SER A 483 3.38 22.66 4.91
C SER A 483 3.71 23.31 3.58
N LEU A 484 3.13 22.78 2.49
CA LEU A 484 3.40 23.17 1.11
C LEU A 484 2.16 23.75 0.43
N LYS A 485 2.35 24.61 -0.58
CA LYS A 485 1.26 24.98 -1.51
C LYS A 485 0.87 23.80 -2.40
N LEU A 486 -0.42 23.63 -2.69
CA LEU A 486 -0.94 22.59 -3.58
C LEU A 486 -0.62 22.83 -5.07
N HIS A 487 -0.28 24.06 -5.44
CA HIS A 487 0.03 24.47 -6.81
C HIS A 487 1.07 25.59 -6.87
N ARG A 488 1.76 25.68 -8.01
CA ARG A 488 2.88 26.62 -8.23
C ARG A 488 2.72 27.48 -9.49
N CYS A 489 1.47 27.76 -9.89
CA CYS A 489 1.12 28.46 -11.14
C CYS A 489 1.92 29.76 -11.36
N ASP A 490 2.09 30.58 -10.33
CA ASP A 490 2.83 31.86 -10.41
C ASP A 490 4.34 31.72 -10.65
N LYS A 491 4.92 30.50 -10.60
CA LYS A 491 6.33 30.28 -10.99
C LYS A 491 6.49 30.21 -12.52
N VAL A 492 5.42 29.99 -13.31
CA VAL A 492 5.48 29.85 -14.78
C VAL A 492 5.51 31.22 -15.49
N ASN A 493 6.72 31.73 -15.64
CA ASN A 493 7.10 32.95 -16.35
C ASN A 493 6.75 32.97 -17.87
N SER A 494 6.61 31.81 -18.49
CA SER A 494 7.06 31.58 -19.87
C SER A 494 6.00 31.79 -20.97
N GLY A 495 4.73 31.95 -20.61
CA GLY A 495 3.63 32.23 -21.54
C GLY A 495 2.51 31.18 -21.58
N CYS A 496 1.48 31.50 -22.36
CA CYS A 496 0.24 30.72 -22.54
C CYS A 496 0.50 29.22 -22.76
N SER A 497 1.36 28.90 -23.72
CA SER A 497 1.60 27.52 -24.16
C SER A 497 2.25 26.66 -23.08
N GLU A 498 3.11 27.23 -22.22
CA GLU A 498 3.75 26.48 -21.14
C GLU A 498 2.83 26.29 -19.93
N CYS A 499 2.09 27.34 -19.55
CA CYS A 499 1.05 27.26 -18.51
C CYS A 499 -0.01 26.19 -18.83
N VAL A 500 -0.41 26.06 -20.09
CA VAL A 500 -1.32 24.99 -20.54
C VAL A 500 -0.62 23.63 -20.60
N ALA A 501 0.66 23.58 -21.02
CA ALA A 501 1.44 22.34 -21.09
C ALA A 501 1.73 21.71 -19.72
N LEU A 502 1.56 22.43 -18.61
CA LEU A 502 1.56 21.84 -17.25
C LEU A 502 0.51 20.74 -17.09
N GLN A 503 -0.65 20.88 -17.75
CA GLN A 503 -1.82 20.01 -17.57
C GLN A 503 -2.27 19.91 -16.09
N ASP A 504 -2.08 20.98 -15.31
CA ASP A 504 -2.47 21.09 -13.90
C ASP A 504 -3.90 21.66 -13.78
N PRO A 505 -4.89 20.94 -13.19
CA PRO A 505 -6.23 21.44 -12.96
C PRO A 505 -6.27 22.76 -12.18
N TYR A 506 -5.27 23.01 -11.34
CA TYR A 506 -5.14 24.26 -10.59
C TYR A 506 -4.72 25.46 -11.41
N CYS A 507 -4.06 25.29 -12.56
CA CYS A 507 -3.40 26.38 -13.28
C CYS A 507 -4.02 26.62 -14.66
N ALA A 508 -4.44 27.85 -14.94
CA ALA A 508 -4.94 28.28 -16.24
C ALA A 508 -4.31 29.62 -16.64
N TRP A 509 -4.14 29.84 -17.94
CA TRP A 509 -3.59 31.10 -18.45
C TRP A 509 -4.67 32.17 -18.55
N ASP A 510 -4.55 33.23 -17.74
CA ASP A 510 -5.39 34.41 -17.86
C ASP A 510 -4.93 35.27 -19.04
N ARG A 511 -5.76 35.34 -20.09
CA ARG A 511 -5.54 36.18 -21.25
C ARG A 511 -5.50 37.68 -20.94
N LEU A 512 -6.18 38.14 -19.88
CA LEU A 512 -6.33 39.57 -19.58
C LEU A 512 -5.11 40.13 -18.82
N SER A 513 -4.61 39.42 -17.79
CA SER A 513 -3.35 39.80 -17.12
C SER A 513 -2.09 39.28 -17.83
N GLY A 514 -2.23 38.32 -18.75
CA GLY A 514 -1.10 37.73 -19.47
C GLY A 514 -0.20 36.91 -18.55
N LYS A 515 -0.79 36.13 -17.63
CA LYS A 515 -0.07 35.31 -16.64
C LYS A 515 -0.75 33.97 -16.40
N CYS A 516 0.03 32.98 -15.97
CA CYS A 516 -0.52 31.74 -15.41
C CYS A 516 -1.14 32.05 -14.04
N LYS A 517 -2.35 31.56 -13.77
CA LYS A 517 -3.12 31.85 -12.56
C LYS A 517 -3.76 30.60 -11.96
N SER A 518 -3.92 30.64 -10.65
CA SER A 518 -4.50 29.58 -9.83
C SER A 518 -6.04 29.60 -9.80
N VAL A 519 -6.62 28.47 -9.43
CA VAL A 519 -8.02 28.34 -9.01
C VAL A 519 -8.36 29.39 -7.94
N GLY A 520 -9.59 29.91 -7.99
CA GLY A 520 -10.04 31.01 -7.12
C GLY A 520 -9.82 32.40 -7.70
N ALA A 521 -9.13 32.54 -8.84
CA ALA A 521 -9.07 33.80 -9.57
C ALA A 521 -10.47 34.32 -9.97
N PRO A 522 -10.71 35.65 -10.00
CA PRO A 522 -12.00 36.21 -10.40
C PRO A 522 -12.42 35.76 -11.80
N ARG A 523 -13.65 35.26 -11.94
CA ARG A 523 -14.20 34.65 -13.18
C ARG A 523 -13.47 33.38 -13.66
N TRP A 524 -12.88 32.60 -12.76
CA TRP A 524 -12.23 31.30 -13.07
C TRP A 524 -13.00 30.42 -14.06
N SER A 525 -14.34 30.38 -13.98
CA SER A 525 -15.23 29.60 -14.84
C SER A 525 -15.58 30.26 -16.20
N ASP A 526 -14.77 31.22 -16.68
CA ASP A 526 -14.91 31.84 -18.00
C ASP A 526 -13.81 31.31 -18.95
N ASP A 527 -14.19 30.33 -19.77
CA ASP A 527 -13.34 29.62 -20.74
C ASP A 527 -12.74 30.54 -21.82
N LYS A 528 -13.28 31.75 -22.01
CA LYS A 528 -12.76 32.74 -22.97
C LYS A 528 -11.66 33.62 -22.36
N ILE A 529 -11.58 33.68 -21.03
CA ILE A 529 -10.56 34.40 -20.26
C ILE A 529 -9.43 33.45 -19.84
N PHE A 530 -9.77 32.28 -19.29
CA PHE A 530 -8.84 31.32 -18.71
C PHE A 530 -8.60 30.12 -19.63
N TYR A 531 -7.41 30.03 -20.21
CA TYR A 531 -7.05 28.96 -21.13
C TYR A 531 -6.34 27.81 -20.41
N GLN A 532 -6.91 26.61 -20.52
CA GLN A 532 -6.43 25.37 -19.91
C GLN A 532 -6.84 24.18 -20.78
N ASN A 533 -6.03 23.12 -20.82
CA ASN A 533 -6.41 21.84 -21.43
C ASN A 533 -5.66 20.68 -20.75
N ILE A 534 -6.33 20.03 -19.79
CA ILE A 534 -5.76 18.91 -19.03
C ILE A 534 -5.55 17.67 -19.92
N GLN A 535 -6.44 17.41 -20.87
CA GLN A 535 -6.42 16.20 -21.70
C GLN A 535 -5.26 16.18 -22.71
N HIS A 536 -4.86 17.32 -23.25
CA HIS A 536 -3.86 17.39 -24.33
C HIS A 536 -2.67 18.33 -24.07
N GLY A 537 -2.72 19.19 -23.05
CA GLY A 537 -1.64 20.17 -22.77
C GLY A 537 -1.46 21.25 -23.85
N VAL A 538 -2.42 21.42 -24.76
CA VAL A 538 -2.39 22.42 -25.82
C VAL A 538 -3.76 23.09 -25.94
N HIS A 539 -3.78 24.42 -26.08
CA HIS A 539 -5.00 25.20 -26.26
C HIS A 539 -4.91 26.04 -27.55
N THR A 540 -5.96 26.04 -28.36
CA THR A 540 -5.98 26.64 -29.71
C THR A 540 -5.75 28.15 -29.76
N SER A 541 -6.02 28.85 -28.65
CA SER A 541 -5.79 30.29 -28.52
C SER A 541 -4.41 30.64 -27.93
N CYS A 542 -3.61 29.64 -27.52
CA CYS A 542 -2.19 29.86 -27.25
C CYS A 542 -1.41 29.74 -28.57
N PRO A 543 -0.51 30.68 -28.91
CA PRO A 543 0.31 30.55 -30.11
C PRO A 543 1.27 29.38 -29.96
N SER A 544 1.20 28.42 -30.89
CA SER A 544 2.21 27.35 -31.00
C SER A 544 3.59 27.99 -31.14
N THR A 545 4.49 27.72 -30.20
CA THR A 545 5.89 28.13 -30.30
C THR A 545 6.49 27.47 -31.55
N GLY A 546 6.85 28.29 -32.54
CA GLY A 546 7.11 27.85 -33.92
C GLY A 546 8.39 27.05 -34.16
N LYS A 547 8.81 26.22 -33.20
CA LYS A 547 10.02 25.38 -33.22
C LYS A 547 9.84 24.03 -32.50
N MET A 548 8.76 23.29 -32.78
CA MET A 548 8.77 21.82 -32.60
C MET A 548 8.04 21.11 -33.75
N GLN A 549 8.76 20.91 -34.86
CA GLN A 549 8.49 19.80 -35.77
C GLN A 549 9.60 18.76 -35.59
N GLY A 550 9.22 17.55 -35.17
CA GLY A 550 9.98 16.31 -35.37
C GLY A 550 11.49 16.35 -35.15
N LYS A 551 11.94 16.73 -33.94
CA LYS A 551 13.28 16.40 -33.42
C LYS A 551 13.23 16.27 -31.90
N ASP A 552 14.07 15.40 -31.38
CA ASP A 552 14.21 15.10 -29.96
C ASP A 552 14.68 16.32 -29.15
N ALA A 553 14.47 16.29 -27.83
CA ALA A 553 14.83 17.36 -26.90
C ALA A 553 16.36 17.49 -26.72
N SER A 554 17.01 18.03 -27.77
CA SER A 554 18.47 18.07 -27.93
C SER A 554 18.92 19.26 -28.80
N SER A 555 18.34 20.47 -28.62
CA SER A 555 18.97 21.75 -29.04
C SER A 555 18.13 23.00 -28.70
N VAL A 556 18.21 23.48 -27.45
CA VAL A 556 17.99 24.90 -27.15
C VAL A 556 19.36 25.56 -26.95
N SER A 557 19.89 26.15 -28.03
CA SER A 557 21.13 26.94 -27.96
C SER A 557 20.90 28.19 -27.12
N GLY A 558 21.57 28.28 -25.97
CA GLY A 558 21.42 29.41 -25.04
C GLY A 558 21.72 30.75 -25.69
N LEU A 559 20.85 31.74 -25.46
CA LEU A 559 20.99 33.10 -25.99
C LEU A 559 21.20 34.11 -24.84
N SER A 560 22.31 33.95 -24.12
CA SER A 560 22.80 34.99 -23.21
C SER A 560 23.62 36.01 -24.00
N SER A 561 23.06 37.20 -24.22
CA SER A 561 23.77 38.30 -24.87
C SER A 561 23.17 39.65 -24.49
N ASN A 562 23.73 40.30 -23.46
CA ASN A 562 23.74 41.77 -23.30
C ASN A 562 24.68 42.20 -22.15
N VAL A 563 25.98 42.09 -22.37
CA VAL A 563 27.01 42.90 -21.68
C VAL A 563 27.94 43.46 -22.77
N PRO A 564 28.27 44.76 -22.77
CA PRO A 564 29.09 45.34 -23.85
C PRO A 564 30.53 44.81 -23.85
N LYS A 565 31.14 44.76 -25.03
CA LYS A 565 32.61 44.60 -25.14
C LYS A 565 33.31 45.85 -24.62
N VAL A 566 34.42 45.64 -23.93
CA VAL A 566 35.51 46.61 -23.80
C VAL A 566 36.77 45.90 -24.29
N ASP A 567 37.38 46.40 -25.36
CA ASP A 567 38.65 45.91 -25.87
C ASP A 567 39.82 46.58 -25.10
N ILE A 568 40.85 45.81 -24.73
CA ILE A 568 42.21 46.27 -24.39
C ILE A 568 43.16 45.08 -24.62
N ASP A 569 44.40 45.36 -25.03
CA ASP A 569 45.32 44.40 -25.65
C ASP A 569 46.65 44.27 -24.89
N THR A 570 47.35 43.14 -25.08
CA THR A 570 48.74 42.82 -24.69
C THR A 570 49.21 43.00 -23.24
N SER A 571 49.72 41.92 -22.62
CA SER A 571 51.17 41.74 -22.32
C SER A 571 51.43 40.52 -21.40
N LYS A 572 52.71 40.18 -21.16
CA LYS A 572 53.17 39.07 -20.30
C LYS A 572 53.70 39.60 -18.96
N ASP A 573 53.73 38.79 -17.90
CA ASP A 573 54.96 38.04 -17.52
C ASP A 573 54.74 37.10 -16.30
N ILE A 574 55.83 36.48 -15.81
CA ILE A 574 55.88 35.37 -14.85
C ILE A 574 56.10 35.87 -13.42
N GLY A 575 55.48 35.25 -12.42
CA GLY A 575 55.79 35.45 -11.00
C GLY A 575 55.22 34.36 -10.08
N ASP A 576 56.07 33.83 -9.19
CA ASP A 576 55.71 32.89 -8.12
C ASP A 576 55.55 33.65 -6.78
N GLY A 577 54.74 33.14 -5.85
CA GLY A 577 54.46 33.78 -4.56
C GLY A 577 53.26 33.18 -3.82
N THR A 578 53.39 33.00 -2.51
CA THR A 578 52.37 32.32 -1.67
C THR A 578 52.01 33.11 -0.41
N VAL A 579 50.86 32.73 0.18
CA VAL A 579 50.36 33.07 1.53
C VAL A 579 49.84 34.52 1.73
N ILE A 580 48.53 34.64 1.98
CA ILE A 580 47.93 35.03 3.29
C ILE A 580 46.40 34.89 3.18
N ASN A 581 45.77 34.26 4.17
CA ASN A 581 44.31 34.27 4.31
C ASN A 581 43.87 35.56 5.02
N ILE A 582 42.95 36.30 4.41
CA ILE A 582 42.02 37.19 5.12
C ILE A 582 40.63 36.85 4.56
N VAL A 583 39.76 36.30 5.41
CA VAL A 583 38.37 35.99 5.07
C VAL A 583 37.49 36.78 6.02
N GLN A 584 36.75 37.74 5.49
CA GLN A 584 35.62 38.36 6.15
C GLN A 584 34.67 38.90 5.08
N GLU A 585 33.41 38.45 5.14
CA GLU A 585 32.14 39.05 4.66
C GLU A 585 32.15 39.74 3.27
N ASP A 586 31.29 39.38 2.32
CA ASP A 586 29.82 39.48 2.47
C ASP A 586 29.01 38.64 1.44
N ASP A 587 27.69 38.88 1.37
CA ASP A 587 26.73 38.44 0.33
C ASP A 587 26.38 36.94 0.24
N ASN A 588 25.54 36.50 1.19
CA ASN A 588 24.62 35.38 0.97
C ASN A 588 23.62 35.72 -0.14
N HIS A 589 23.96 35.41 -1.39
CA HIS A 589 23.03 35.48 -2.51
C HIS A 589 21.89 34.47 -2.30
N TYR A 590 20.68 34.95 -1.95
CA TYR A 590 19.48 34.12 -1.81
C TYR A 590 19.04 33.60 -3.19
N ILE A 591 19.56 32.45 -3.58
CA ILE A 591 19.10 31.70 -4.76
C ILE A 591 17.72 31.12 -4.40
N GLY A 592 16.67 31.66 -5.04
CA GLY A 592 15.31 31.11 -4.96
C GLY A 592 15.24 29.69 -5.55
N PRO A 593 14.09 28.98 -5.40
CA PRO A 593 13.98 27.59 -5.85
C PRO A 593 14.27 27.44 -7.34
N GLU A 594 15.20 26.54 -7.68
CA GLU A 594 15.38 26.08 -9.06
C GLU A 594 14.18 25.22 -9.48
N VAL A 595 13.28 25.82 -10.26
CA VAL A 595 12.20 25.13 -10.96
C VAL A 595 12.66 24.88 -12.38
N SER A 596 13.26 23.71 -12.61
CA SER A 596 13.71 23.30 -13.93
C SER A 596 12.56 22.68 -14.72
N ALA A 597 12.32 23.21 -15.93
CA ALA A 597 11.66 22.45 -16.99
C ALA A 597 12.49 21.17 -17.27
N ALA A 598 11.82 20.09 -17.66
CA ALA A 598 12.38 18.73 -17.60
C ALA A 598 13.38 18.36 -18.73
N ASP A 599 14.47 19.13 -18.88
CA ASP A 599 15.61 18.82 -19.74
C ASP A 599 16.88 18.45 -18.94
N SER A 600 17.57 17.40 -19.40
CA SER A 600 18.86 16.87 -18.93
C SER A 600 19.18 16.97 -17.42
N SER A 601 18.67 16.02 -16.62
CA SER A 601 19.30 15.67 -15.35
C SER A 601 20.72 15.10 -15.56
N ALA A 602 21.58 15.20 -14.54
CA ALA A 602 23.02 14.91 -14.61
C ALA A 602 23.40 13.56 -15.26
N LEU A 603 24.61 13.50 -15.85
CA LEU A 603 25.17 12.30 -16.50
C LEU A 603 25.28 11.11 -15.53
N HIS A 604 24.27 10.26 -15.55
CA HIS A 604 24.39 8.85 -15.22
C HIS A 604 24.29 8.05 -16.52
N TYR A 605 25.19 7.07 -16.68
CA TYR A 605 25.37 6.30 -17.92
C TYR A 605 24.04 5.76 -18.47
N THR A 606 23.72 6.10 -19.72
CA THR A 606 22.52 5.58 -20.40
C THR A 606 22.61 4.06 -20.53
N VAL A 607 21.47 3.39 -20.61
CA VAL A 607 21.40 1.93 -20.82
C VAL A 607 22.19 1.51 -22.07
N GLU A 608 22.21 2.34 -23.10
CA GLU A 608 23.04 2.17 -24.31
C GLU A 608 24.54 2.17 -23.99
N THR A 609 25.03 3.13 -23.20
CA THR A 609 26.45 3.16 -22.81
C THR A 609 26.84 1.97 -21.91
N MET A 610 25.94 1.51 -21.03
CA MET A 610 26.14 0.25 -20.30
C MET A 610 26.18 -0.94 -21.27
N ALA A 611 25.21 -1.09 -22.17
CA ALA A 611 25.18 -2.19 -23.13
C ALA A 611 26.45 -2.22 -24.01
N MET A 612 26.88 -1.07 -24.53
CA MET A 612 28.13 -0.93 -25.29
C MET A 612 29.36 -1.32 -24.46
N SER A 613 29.43 -0.92 -23.18
CA SER A 613 30.54 -1.30 -22.30
C SER A 613 30.58 -2.80 -22.00
N VAL A 614 29.43 -3.44 -21.80
CA VAL A 614 29.33 -4.88 -21.53
C VAL A 614 29.68 -5.70 -22.77
N VAL A 615 29.20 -5.29 -23.95
CA VAL A 615 29.56 -5.93 -25.23
C VAL A 615 31.05 -5.76 -25.51
N ALA A 616 31.63 -4.56 -25.31
CA ALA A 616 33.05 -4.32 -25.48
C ALA A 616 33.90 -5.16 -24.50
N ALA A 617 33.52 -5.23 -23.22
CA ALA A 617 34.20 -6.04 -22.22
C ALA A 617 34.13 -7.54 -22.54
N SER A 618 32.97 -8.03 -23.01
CA SER A 618 32.79 -9.44 -23.42
C SER A 618 33.67 -9.81 -24.62
N LEU A 619 33.73 -8.94 -25.64
CA LEU A 619 34.59 -9.14 -26.81
C LEU A 619 36.08 -9.08 -26.45
N ALA A 620 36.47 -8.17 -25.55
CA ALA A 620 37.84 -8.09 -25.05
C ALA A 620 38.23 -9.34 -24.24
N ALA A 621 37.34 -9.82 -23.36
CA ALA A 621 37.58 -11.04 -22.58
C ALA A 621 37.72 -12.29 -23.47
N LEU A 622 36.89 -12.42 -24.51
CA LEU A 622 37.00 -13.51 -25.50
C LEU A 622 38.32 -13.44 -26.29
N LEU A 623 38.74 -12.24 -26.71
CA LEU A 623 40.03 -12.04 -27.39
C LEU A 623 41.23 -12.39 -26.49
N VAL A 624 41.23 -11.91 -25.25
CA VAL A 624 42.30 -12.23 -24.27
C VAL A 624 42.32 -13.72 -23.96
N GLY A 625 41.16 -14.34 -23.69
CA GLY A 625 41.05 -15.78 -23.44
C GLY A 625 41.55 -16.63 -24.62
N PHE A 626 41.19 -16.26 -25.85
CA PHE A 626 41.66 -16.94 -27.06
C PHE A 626 43.18 -16.81 -27.25
N VAL A 627 43.74 -15.60 -27.09
CA VAL A 627 45.18 -15.36 -27.23
C VAL A 627 45.98 -16.08 -26.13
N SER A 628 45.54 -16.02 -24.87
CA SER A 628 46.16 -16.74 -23.76
C SER A 628 46.10 -18.26 -23.97
N GLY A 629 44.94 -18.79 -24.36
CA GLY A 629 44.77 -20.22 -24.67
C GLY A 629 45.66 -20.68 -25.83
N TYR A 630 45.75 -19.89 -26.91
CA TYR A 630 46.62 -20.17 -28.06
C TYR A 630 48.11 -20.18 -27.67
N LEU A 631 48.54 -19.24 -26.83
CA LEU A 631 49.92 -19.16 -26.34
C LEU A 631 50.27 -20.31 -25.39
N CYS A 632 49.35 -20.73 -24.51
CA CYS A 632 49.53 -21.93 -23.69
C CYS A 632 49.56 -23.20 -24.53
N GLY A 633 48.64 -23.38 -25.49
CA GLY A 633 48.60 -24.55 -26.36
C GLY A 633 49.90 -24.75 -27.16
N ARG A 634 50.49 -23.67 -27.67
CA ARG A 634 51.80 -23.71 -28.36
C ARG A 634 53.00 -23.95 -27.43
N LYS A 635 52.82 -23.86 -26.12
CA LYS A 635 53.89 -24.04 -25.11
C LYS A 635 53.79 -25.39 -24.38
N CYS A 636 52.62 -26.03 -24.39
CA CYS A 636 52.42 -27.36 -23.82
C CYS A 636 52.49 -28.52 -24.84
N HIS A 637 52.47 -28.24 -26.15
CA HIS A 637 52.80 -29.25 -27.17
C HIS A 637 54.27 -29.18 -27.58
N LYS A 638 55.13 -29.72 -26.72
CA LYS A 638 56.37 -30.35 -27.15
C LYS A 638 56.83 -31.40 -26.15
N ASP A 639 57.45 -32.45 -26.70
CA ASP A 639 58.14 -33.53 -26.00
C ASP A 639 57.19 -34.52 -25.29
N ASP A 640 56.69 -35.50 -26.06
CA ASP A 640 56.06 -36.74 -25.59
C ASP A 640 57.13 -37.79 -25.17
N ASP A 641 56.68 -38.89 -24.54
CA ASP A 641 57.41 -40.11 -24.15
C ASP A 641 58.53 -40.00 -23.09
N ASP A 642 58.25 -40.40 -21.83
CA ASP A 642 58.81 -41.67 -21.28
C ASP A 642 58.11 -42.18 -19.98
N ASN A 643 58.36 -43.45 -19.65
CA ASN A 643 57.67 -44.40 -18.74
C ASN A 643 57.35 -44.05 -17.24
N LEU A 644 56.15 -44.53 -16.80
CA LEU A 644 55.69 -45.21 -15.54
C LEU A 644 56.68 -45.50 -14.35
N PRO A 645 56.22 -45.83 -13.09
CA PRO A 645 54.92 -45.61 -12.38
C PRO A 645 54.99 -45.30 -10.82
N TYR A 646 53.82 -45.05 -10.18
CA TYR A 646 53.52 -45.05 -8.70
C TYR A 646 54.25 -44.02 -7.79
N PRO A 647 53.80 -43.76 -6.52
CA PRO A 647 52.51 -44.02 -5.84
C PRO A 647 51.78 -42.75 -5.32
N ASP A 648 50.67 -42.95 -4.60
CA ASP A 648 49.79 -41.93 -3.98
C ASP A 648 50.43 -41.02 -2.93
N THR A 649 49.83 -39.86 -2.67
CA THR A 649 49.73 -39.33 -1.28
C THR A 649 48.51 -38.41 -1.09
N GLU A 650 47.92 -38.53 0.09
CA GLU A 650 46.67 -37.94 0.61
C GLU A 650 46.55 -36.40 0.47
N TYR A 651 45.30 -35.89 0.32
CA TYR A 651 44.68 -34.94 1.29
C TYR A 651 43.21 -34.61 0.93
N GLU A 652 42.29 -35.54 1.21
CA GLU A 652 40.86 -35.21 1.43
C GLU A 652 40.49 -35.46 2.88
N TYR A 653 40.08 -34.42 3.60
CA TYR A 653 39.48 -34.51 4.93
C TYR A 653 38.47 -33.36 5.11
N PHE A 654 37.40 -33.62 5.87
CA PHE A 654 36.21 -32.76 6.05
C PHE A 654 35.25 -32.66 4.85
N GLU A 655 34.43 -33.70 4.67
CA GLU A 655 32.96 -33.59 4.50
C GLU A 655 32.31 -34.99 4.71
N GLN A 656 32.41 -35.55 5.92
CA GLN A 656 31.72 -36.82 6.22
C GLN A 656 31.29 -36.99 7.69
N ARG A 657 30.27 -36.23 8.14
CA ARG A 657 29.60 -36.54 9.42
C ARG A 657 28.18 -35.99 9.65
N GLN A 658 27.23 -36.24 8.74
CA GLN A 658 25.80 -36.34 9.12
C GLN A 658 24.93 -37.03 8.06
N ASN A 659 24.73 -38.35 8.19
CA ASN A 659 23.41 -39.01 8.28
C ASN A 659 23.54 -40.52 8.10
N VAL A 660 23.52 -41.26 9.22
CA VAL A 660 23.48 -42.73 9.24
C VAL A 660 22.30 -43.17 10.09
N ASN A 661 21.18 -43.50 9.44
CA ASN A 661 20.33 -44.68 9.69
C ASN A 661 18.92 -44.51 9.13
N MET A 662 18.60 -45.24 8.07
CA MET A 662 17.57 -46.29 8.07
C MET A 662 17.66 -47.08 6.74
N ARG A 663 17.33 -48.37 6.76
CA ARG A 663 17.35 -49.25 5.58
C ARG A 663 15.94 -49.49 5.04
N MET A 664 15.80 -49.57 3.71
CA MET A 664 14.90 -50.52 3.04
C MET A 664 15.56 -51.07 1.76
N PRO A 665 15.16 -52.24 1.23
CA PRO A 665 16.00 -53.03 0.32
C PRO A 665 15.60 -53.01 -1.17
N ALA A 666 16.60 -53.29 -2.02
CA ALA A 666 16.55 -53.98 -3.31
C ALA A 666 15.54 -53.48 -4.39
N GLU A 667 16.09 -52.75 -5.37
CA GLU A 667 15.51 -52.50 -6.69
C GLU A 667 15.48 -53.76 -7.59
N PRO A 668 14.51 -53.86 -8.52
CA PRO A 668 14.66 -54.67 -9.74
C PRO A 668 14.42 -53.89 -11.05
N LYS A 669 15.52 -53.53 -11.73
CA LYS A 669 15.72 -53.47 -13.20
C LYS A 669 14.69 -52.71 -14.08
N LEU A 670 15.17 -51.60 -14.65
CA LEU A 670 14.59 -50.91 -15.80
C LEU A 670 14.53 -51.79 -17.08
N LEU A 671 13.44 -51.65 -17.83
CA LEU A 671 13.28 -51.92 -19.27
C LEU A 671 12.38 -50.80 -19.88
N PRO A 672 12.34 -50.62 -21.21
CA PRO A 672 12.47 -49.29 -21.79
C PRO A 672 11.19 -48.44 -21.85
N GLN A 673 11.46 -47.15 -22.08
CA GLN A 673 10.51 -46.05 -22.20
C GLN A 673 9.83 -46.06 -23.59
N GLU A 674 8.50 -46.12 -23.63
CA GLU A 674 7.73 -45.86 -24.86
C GLU A 674 7.55 -44.34 -25.06
N GLU A 675 7.71 -43.87 -26.30
CA GLU A 675 7.33 -42.51 -26.69
C GLU A 675 5.82 -42.44 -26.96
N VAL A 676 5.15 -41.41 -26.42
CA VAL A 676 3.80 -41.03 -26.85
C VAL A 676 3.83 -39.56 -27.25
N THR A 677 3.53 -39.30 -28.51
CA THR A 677 3.61 -37.97 -29.14
C THR A 677 2.42 -37.09 -28.77
N TYR A 678 2.70 -35.79 -28.57
CA TYR A 678 1.67 -34.76 -28.50
C TYR A 678 1.07 -34.50 -29.90
N ALA A 679 -0.22 -34.19 -29.94
CA ALA A 679 -0.94 -33.82 -31.17
C ALA A 679 -1.55 -32.41 -31.06
N GLU A 680 -1.45 -31.62 -32.13
CA GLU A 680 -2.05 -30.28 -32.21
C GLU A 680 -3.56 -30.33 -32.50
N PRO A 681 -4.36 -29.38 -31.97
CA PRO A 681 -5.75 -29.19 -32.38
C PRO A 681 -5.85 -28.36 -33.67
N VAL A 682 -6.55 -28.88 -34.68
CA VAL A 682 -6.77 -28.20 -35.98
C VAL A 682 -7.97 -27.25 -35.92
N LEU A 683 -7.81 -26.03 -36.43
CA LEU A 683 -8.86 -25.02 -36.56
C LEU A 683 -9.69 -25.18 -37.86
N VAL A 684 -11.02 -25.02 -37.78
CA VAL A 684 -11.92 -24.94 -38.95
C VAL A 684 -13.01 -23.87 -38.75
N PRO A 685 -13.12 -22.85 -39.64
CA PRO A 685 -14.20 -21.86 -39.68
C PRO A 685 -15.10 -22.00 -40.95
N PRO A 686 -16.16 -21.18 -41.16
CA PRO A 686 -17.23 -20.72 -40.24
C PRO A 686 -18.65 -20.69 -40.90
N ASN A 687 -19.60 -19.98 -40.25
CA ASN A 687 -20.77 -19.21 -40.78
C ASN A 687 -22.22 -19.77 -40.80
N LYS A 688 -23.13 -18.98 -40.16
CA LYS A 688 -24.50 -18.54 -40.58
C LYS A 688 -25.62 -19.60 -40.76
N ASN A 689 -26.85 -19.47 -40.25
CA ASN A 689 -27.73 -18.29 -40.15
C ASN A 689 -29.06 -18.59 -39.38
N MET A 690 -29.66 -17.55 -38.79
CA MET A 690 -31.11 -17.23 -38.69
C MET A 690 -32.16 -18.16 -38.00
N ASN A 691 -32.72 -17.60 -36.91
CA ASN A 691 -34.16 -17.40 -36.62
C ASN A 691 -35.13 -18.52 -36.16
N SER A 692 -35.91 -18.14 -35.13
CA SER A 692 -37.19 -18.67 -34.61
C SER A 692 -38.36 -18.51 -35.63
N PRO A 693 -39.64 -18.96 -35.44
CA PRO A 693 -40.33 -19.30 -34.17
C PRO A 693 -41.51 -20.33 -34.18
N LYS A 694 -42.26 -20.35 -33.05
CA LYS A 694 -43.70 -20.65 -32.85
C LYS A 694 -44.17 -22.09 -32.56
N ALA A 695 -45.16 -22.15 -31.65
CA ALA A 695 -45.83 -23.32 -31.07
C ALA A 695 -47.09 -23.77 -31.83
N THR A 696 -47.63 -24.97 -31.52
CA THR A 696 -49.07 -25.22 -31.25
C THR A 696 -49.41 -26.69 -30.90
N LEU A 697 -50.48 -26.90 -30.09
CA LEU A 697 -51.40 -28.08 -30.04
C LEU A 697 -50.85 -29.46 -29.56
N ARG A 698 -51.61 -30.44 -28.99
CA ARG A 698 -52.89 -30.48 -28.20
C ARG A 698 -53.20 -31.91 -27.69
N LYS A 699 -53.74 -32.07 -26.45
CA LYS A 699 -54.49 -33.27 -25.91
C LYS A 699 -53.66 -34.60 -25.80
N ASN A 700 -54.06 -35.68 -25.07
CA ASN A 700 -55.34 -36.05 -24.43
C ASN A 700 -55.18 -36.98 -23.18
N GLU A 701 -56.15 -36.94 -22.23
CA GLU A 701 -56.85 -38.04 -21.46
C GLU A 701 -56.15 -39.38 -21.09
N ASN A 702 -56.49 -40.16 -20.03
CA ASN A 702 -57.41 -40.07 -18.85
C ASN A 702 -57.18 -41.30 -17.91
N LEU A 703 -57.31 -41.19 -16.56
CA LEU A 703 -57.79 -42.29 -15.69
C LEU A 703 -58.19 -41.88 -14.23
N PHE A 704 -59.48 -42.07 -13.89
CA PHE A 704 -60.13 -42.46 -12.59
C PHE A 704 -59.51 -42.04 -11.21
N GLN A 705 -60.21 -41.24 -10.39
CA GLN A 705 -61.16 -41.59 -9.28
C GLN A 705 -60.50 -42.13 -7.98
N PHE A 706 -60.93 -41.83 -6.72
CA PHE A 706 -62.09 -41.09 -6.17
C PHE A 706 -61.81 -40.55 -4.73
N ASN A 707 -62.77 -39.80 -4.17
CA ASN A 707 -63.05 -39.36 -2.78
C ASN A 707 -62.88 -40.43 -1.64
N ASP A 708 -62.92 -40.17 -0.31
CA ASP A 708 -63.28 -38.97 0.48
C ASP A 708 -62.72 -38.92 1.95
N SER A 709 -62.50 -37.69 2.46
CA SER A 709 -62.89 -37.09 3.76
C SER A 709 -62.74 -37.69 5.20
N TYR A 710 -62.24 -36.80 6.09
CA TYR A 710 -62.67 -36.46 7.50
C TYR A 710 -62.24 -37.27 8.78
N ASN A 711 -61.12 -36.83 9.38
CA ASN A 711 -60.91 -36.21 10.72
C ASN A 711 -61.22 -36.86 12.13
N PRO A 712 -60.49 -36.41 13.21
CA PRO A 712 -60.43 -36.97 14.61
C PRO A 712 -61.30 -36.13 15.62
N PRO A 713 -61.12 -36.06 16.99
CA PRO A 713 -60.13 -36.62 17.95
C PRO A 713 -60.67 -37.11 19.35
N TYR A 714 -59.79 -37.42 20.33
CA TYR A 714 -59.80 -37.02 21.78
C TYR A 714 -58.94 -37.90 22.74
N ALA A 715 -58.53 -37.30 23.88
CA ALA A 715 -58.27 -37.89 25.23
C ALA A 715 -56.92 -38.56 25.65
N ARG A 716 -56.62 -38.42 26.96
CA ARG A 716 -55.60 -39.10 27.83
C ARG A 716 -56.36 -40.09 28.78
N PRO A 717 -55.81 -40.71 29.87
CA PRO A 717 -54.44 -40.76 30.47
C PRO A 717 -53.98 -42.16 30.98
N ASN A 718 -52.89 -42.22 31.79
CA ASN A 718 -52.46 -43.33 32.68
C ASN A 718 -51.90 -44.60 31.96
N ARG A 719 -51.08 -45.51 32.52
CA ARG A 719 -50.33 -45.71 33.82
C ARG A 719 -49.30 -46.88 33.61
N ASP A 720 -48.27 -47.21 34.41
CA ASP A 720 -47.55 -46.60 35.56
C ASP A 720 -46.19 -47.34 35.80
N HIS A 721 -45.29 -46.78 36.64
CA HIS A 721 -44.10 -47.40 37.28
C HIS A 721 -42.95 -47.88 36.33
N PHE A 722 -41.71 -48.15 36.75
CA PHE A 722 -41.03 -48.24 38.07
C PHE A 722 -39.55 -47.77 37.92
N GLY A 723 -38.84 -47.36 38.99
CA GLY A 723 -37.36 -47.30 38.98
C GLY A 723 -36.67 -46.06 39.55
N THR A 724 -36.81 -45.79 40.86
CA THR A 724 -36.05 -44.75 41.56
C THR A 724 -34.69 -45.24 42.08
N LEU A 725 -33.67 -44.37 42.06
CA LEU A 725 -32.80 -44.16 43.23
C LEU A 725 -32.26 -42.72 43.23
N ARG A 726 -31.94 -42.17 44.41
CA ARG A 726 -31.75 -40.73 44.63
C ARG A 726 -30.84 -40.49 45.84
N SER A 727 -30.09 -39.38 45.80
CA SER A 727 -29.67 -38.60 46.99
C SER A 727 -28.73 -39.27 48.01
N GLN A 728 -27.57 -38.64 48.23
CA GLN A 728 -27.38 -37.99 49.52
C GLN A 728 -26.68 -36.63 49.39
N ARG A 729 -26.92 -35.76 50.36
CA ARG A 729 -26.51 -34.35 50.46
C ARG A 729 -26.58 -33.98 51.93
N ASP A 730 -25.51 -33.43 52.51
CA ASP A 730 -25.51 -32.90 53.87
C ASP A 730 -24.64 -31.65 53.99
N THR A 731 -24.87 -30.85 55.05
CA THR A 731 -24.37 -29.47 55.15
C THR A 731 -24.07 -29.02 56.59
N ALA A 732 -22.85 -28.53 56.82
CA ALA A 732 -22.48 -27.60 57.90
C ALA A 732 -21.32 -26.71 57.38
N LYS A 733 -21.26 -25.37 57.53
CA LYS A 733 -21.32 -24.49 58.71
C LYS A 733 -20.11 -24.60 59.66
N ASN A 734 -19.16 -23.67 59.55
CA ASN A 734 -18.99 -22.54 60.49
C ASN A 734 -17.86 -21.58 60.07
N ASP A 735 -17.81 -20.41 60.72
CA ASP A 735 -16.93 -19.27 60.44
C ASP A 735 -15.58 -19.33 61.16
N CYS A 736 -14.54 -18.66 60.61
CA CYS A 736 -13.71 -17.64 61.28
C CYS A 736 -12.49 -17.21 60.43
N ALA A 737 -11.85 -16.08 60.78
CA ALA A 737 -10.76 -15.46 60.04
C ALA A 737 -9.36 -15.70 60.64
N GLY A 738 -8.30 -15.55 59.83
CA GLY A 738 -6.90 -15.53 60.28
C GLY A 738 -5.90 -15.33 59.13
N MET A 739 -4.89 -14.47 59.34
CA MET A 739 -3.73 -14.33 58.45
C MET A 739 -2.64 -15.38 58.77
N GLY A 740 -1.83 -15.79 57.78
CA GLY A 740 -0.64 -16.60 58.03
C GLY A 740 0.21 -16.91 56.79
N TYR A 741 1.47 -16.45 56.78
CA TYR A 741 2.49 -16.80 55.78
C TYR A 741 3.04 -18.23 56.01
N ARG A 742 3.17 -19.07 54.97
CA ARG A 742 4.46 -19.44 54.33
C ARG A 742 4.38 -20.58 53.29
N ASP A 743 5.22 -20.42 52.26
CA ASP A 743 6.06 -21.40 51.54
C ASP A 743 5.54 -22.83 51.26
N GLY A 744 5.36 -23.16 49.97
CA GLY A 744 5.17 -24.52 49.46
C GLY A 744 5.53 -24.62 47.96
N PHE A 745 6.46 -25.51 47.60
CA PHE A 745 7.02 -25.61 46.23
C PHE A 745 6.10 -26.36 45.26
N GLY A 746 6.15 -25.99 43.96
CA GLY A 746 5.32 -26.60 42.90
C GLY A 746 5.86 -26.43 41.47
N THR A 747 7.16 -26.66 41.24
CA THR A 747 7.77 -26.47 39.91
C THR A 747 7.58 -27.68 38.99
N THR A 748 6.89 -27.51 37.86
CA THR A 748 6.86 -28.49 36.75
C THR A 748 7.57 -27.95 35.52
N ARG A 749 8.82 -28.38 35.31
CA ARG A 749 9.50 -28.20 34.01
C ARG A 749 8.81 -29.04 32.94
N SER A 750 8.58 -28.46 31.77
CA SER A 750 8.55 -29.20 30.51
C SER A 750 9.48 -28.53 29.52
N VAL A 751 10.59 -29.19 29.21
CA VAL A 751 11.56 -28.74 28.20
C VAL A 751 11.31 -29.55 26.94
N LYS A 752 10.98 -28.89 25.83
CA LYS A 752 11.03 -29.51 24.49
C LYS A 752 12.08 -28.79 23.66
N LYS A 753 12.95 -29.58 23.01
CA LYS A 753 14.13 -29.09 22.31
C LYS A 753 13.76 -28.37 21.02
N VAL A 754 14.45 -27.28 20.75
CA VAL A 754 14.76 -26.86 19.38
C VAL A 754 15.57 -27.97 18.71
N TYR A 755 15.22 -28.31 17.48
CA TYR A 755 16.14 -28.94 16.53
C TYR A 755 16.45 -27.91 15.44
N LEU A 756 17.69 -27.96 14.97
CA LEU A 756 18.20 -27.18 13.83
C LEU A 756 17.62 -27.73 12.52
#